data_AF-A0A0F4YVW6-F1
#
_entry.id   AF-A0A0F4YVW6-F1
#
_cell.length_a   1.000
_cell.length_b   1.000
_cell.length_c   1.000
_cell.angle_alpha   90.00
_cell.angle_beta   90.00
_cell.angle_gamma   90.00
#
_symmetry.space_group_name_H-M   'P 1'
#
loop_
_entity.id
_entity.type
_entity.pdbx_description
1 polymer ?
#
loop_
_entity_poly.entity_id
_entity_poly.type
_entity_poly.pdbx_seq_one_letter_code
_entity_poly.pdbx_strand_id
1 'polypeptide(L)'
;MALNSQSPADAALNREESVVTEHQEAKLKQEYDVEGQPRRDSRIAPVQAEDRTSIGKQLELEAENAIKYRTCSWQKTAALLFSEYICLAMMSFPWSYSVLGLVPGLILTVFIAVVVLYTSLIIWKFCLRHPEVRDVCDIGQFLFWDSKIVWYITAVMFLLNNTFIQGLHCLVGAEYLNTMTGHPTCTIVYSVVTAVISFFVSLPRTFSGLSRLATFSAFFTFVSVLLATIFSAIEPHPAGYNPDPNHVTADGTKMGGEPIVLAFPAAGTSFVTAMSAFMNISYTFIGQITLPSFIAEMKEPQDFWKSVTAVTIAEVILFSLVGSIIYAYTGNQYMTAPAFGSLGNEVYKKVSFSFMIPTLIFLGVLYASVSARFIFFRLFEGTRHKGNHTVVGWASWAAILAALWILAFIIAEVIPFFSDLLSIMSSLFDSFFGFIFWGVAYMRMRHADYGPGFYKKRGIRGWVGFLVNAALICIGLYFLGPGTYASIETVIQSYQAGTLRIRFRRGIITGTMRAVHRSARSLSYLRQFSSAAANGSRSSRSSALLQSATSSGVRSSAGRPVISTGASRSLISPAGFRNASSSTVDPATLKRTQLYDLHVARGAKMVPFAGFEMPLQYKDLSHVDSHKWTREKASLFDVSHMVQHRLSGRGALPLLMKVTPSSLDKLPNNQSTLSCLLEDGTGGIVDDTVITRLGPEEFYFVTNAGRREEDVAFLTAEIDAHRKEHGADSIKWEILSDRALLALQGPLAASVLQSFVYTEGENPADTDLSTLYFGQSRSLYLRLADGSKTPHRLLISRTGYTGEDGFEISVPTEGSPSLPNQVAELFLSRPDEVRLAGLAARDSLRLEAGMCLYGQDITTAQTPPTASLGWIVGKDRRDPASPSSRFNGASVILPQLASPSKTLTERRVGFTIEKGAPAREGAIVVDLQDGKTQIGVITSGLPSPSLGGTNIAMGYIKQGFHKKGTEVGVLVRNKLRKASVVGMPWVESKFYRPEK
;
A
#
# COMPACT_ATOMS: atom_id res chain seq x y z
N MET A 1 -32.56 15.63 78.08
CA MET A 1 -33.47 16.80 78.12
C MET A 1 -33.46 17.42 76.73
N ALA A 2 -34.55 17.60 75.98
CA ALA A 2 -35.96 17.66 76.32
C ALA A 2 -36.82 17.01 75.22
N LEU A 3 -38.03 16.62 75.60
CA LEU A 3 -39.11 16.05 74.80
C LEU A 3 -39.66 17.05 73.77
N ASN A 4 -40.21 16.55 72.65
CA ASN A 4 -41.53 17.03 72.24
C ASN A 4 -42.33 16.00 71.43
N SER A 5 -43.58 15.85 71.83
CA SER A 5 -44.64 14.97 71.35
C SER A 5 -45.33 15.51 70.08
N GLN A 6 -45.74 14.62 69.16
CA GLN A 6 -46.71 14.92 68.10
C GLN A 6 -48.00 14.11 68.26
N SER A 7 -49.11 14.72 67.83
CA SER A 7 -50.50 14.41 68.20
C SER A 7 -51.18 13.37 67.27
N PRO A 8 -52.36 12.82 67.66
CA PRO A 8 -53.05 11.75 66.92
C PRO A 8 -53.59 12.13 65.53
N ALA A 9 -53.57 13.42 65.14
CA ALA A 9 -54.04 13.86 63.83
C ALA A 9 -53.04 13.55 62.70
N ASP A 10 -51.74 13.50 62.99
CA ASP A 10 -50.69 13.22 61.99
C ASP A 10 -50.62 11.74 61.58
N ALA A 11 -51.25 10.85 62.36
CA ALA A 11 -51.32 9.42 62.07
C ALA A 11 -52.43 9.07 61.05
N ALA A 12 -53.42 9.93 60.87
CA ALA A 12 -54.53 9.71 59.93
C ALA A 12 -54.17 10.12 58.49
N LEU A 13 -53.46 11.24 58.30
CA LEU A 13 -52.98 11.67 56.98
C LEU A 13 -51.89 10.73 56.43
N ASN A 14 -51.00 10.23 57.28
CA ASN A 14 -49.97 9.26 56.89
C ASN A 14 -50.54 7.89 56.49
N ARG A 15 -51.76 7.53 56.92
CA ARG A 15 -52.40 6.27 56.55
C ARG A 15 -53.09 6.33 55.19
N GLU A 16 -53.64 7.48 54.79
CA GLU A 16 -54.16 7.64 53.43
C GLU A 16 -53.03 7.77 52.40
N GLU A 17 -51.92 8.44 52.74
CA GLU A 17 -50.72 8.43 51.90
C GLU A 17 -50.09 7.03 51.81
N SER A 18 -50.02 6.26 52.90
CA SER A 18 -49.44 4.90 52.85
C SER A 18 -50.26 3.92 52.02
N VAL A 19 -51.60 4.03 52.02
CA VAL A 19 -52.48 3.13 51.25
C VAL A 19 -52.51 3.51 49.77
N VAL A 20 -52.41 4.79 49.41
CA VAL A 20 -52.23 5.22 48.01
C VAL A 20 -50.84 4.81 47.51
N THR A 21 -49.81 4.88 48.37
CA THR A 21 -48.44 4.46 48.02
C THR A 21 -48.31 2.94 47.92
N GLU A 22 -48.99 2.14 48.76
CA GLU A 22 -48.99 0.67 48.64
C GLU A 22 -49.76 0.18 47.41
N HIS A 23 -50.84 0.85 47.01
CA HIS A 23 -51.57 0.48 45.79
C HIS A 23 -50.84 0.94 44.50
N GLN A 24 -50.05 2.00 44.57
CA GLN A 24 -49.10 2.37 43.51
C GLN A 24 -47.85 1.48 43.49
N GLU A 25 -47.29 1.10 44.65
CA GLU A 25 -46.14 0.16 44.75
C GLU A 25 -46.51 -1.27 44.36
N ALA A 26 -47.75 -1.72 44.63
CA ALA A 26 -48.24 -3.01 44.19
C ALA A 26 -48.49 -3.06 42.67
N LYS A 27 -48.77 -1.92 42.03
CA LYS A 27 -48.79 -1.79 40.57
C LYS A 27 -47.39 -1.62 39.95
N LEU A 28 -46.41 -1.10 40.70
CA LEU A 28 -45.01 -0.95 40.26
C LEU A 28 -44.15 -2.22 40.44
N LYS A 29 -44.62 -3.24 41.18
CA LYS A 29 -43.93 -4.54 41.38
C LYS A 29 -44.36 -5.65 40.40
N GLN A 30 -44.88 -5.30 39.23
CA GLN A 30 -44.84 -6.22 38.07
C GLN A 30 -43.51 -6.02 37.35
N GLU A 31 -42.51 -6.85 37.66
CA GLU A 31 -41.27 -6.90 36.88
C GLU A 31 -41.56 -7.47 35.48
N TYR A 32 -41.64 -6.57 34.51
CA TYR A 32 -41.65 -6.88 33.09
C TYR A 32 -40.19 -7.01 32.62
N ASP A 33 -39.83 -8.11 31.95
CA ASP A 33 -38.62 -8.14 31.10
C ASP A 33 -38.79 -7.08 30.00
N VAL A 34 -37.70 -6.65 29.36
CA VAL A 34 -37.66 -5.64 28.29
C VAL A 34 -38.60 -5.97 27.09
N GLU A 35 -39.21 -7.17 27.08
CA GLU A 35 -40.21 -7.69 26.13
C GLU A 35 -41.68 -7.73 26.65
N GLY A 36 -41.99 -7.09 27.78
CA GLY A 36 -43.35 -6.68 28.16
C GLY A 36 -44.39 -7.80 28.38
N GLN A 37 -44.09 -8.89 29.11
CA GLN A 37 -45.13 -9.79 29.66
C GLN A 37 -44.90 -10.23 31.11
N PRO A 38 -45.97 -10.45 31.90
CA PRO A 38 -45.89 -11.04 33.24
C PRO A 38 -45.66 -12.57 33.15
N ARG A 39 -44.84 -13.11 34.06
CA ARG A 39 -44.57 -14.56 34.19
C ARG A 39 -45.89 -15.32 34.34
N ARG A 40 -46.16 -16.30 33.47
CA ARG A 40 -47.31 -17.23 33.58
C ARG A 40 -46.84 -18.58 34.11
N ASP A 41 -47.58 -19.08 35.10
CA ASP A 41 -47.35 -20.32 35.85
C ASP A 41 -46.95 -21.52 34.98
N SER A 42 -45.71 -21.94 35.11
CA SER A 42 -45.31 -23.35 34.93
C SER A 42 -44.20 -23.62 35.93
N ARG A 43 -44.40 -24.67 36.73
CA ARG A 43 -43.64 -25.03 37.94
C ARG A 43 -42.13 -25.03 37.70
N ILE A 44 -41.50 -23.89 37.90
CA ILE A 44 -40.08 -23.73 38.16
C ILE A 44 -40.03 -22.93 39.45
N ALA A 45 -39.33 -23.46 40.44
CA ALA A 45 -39.22 -22.92 41.78
C ALA A 45 -38.98 -21.39 41.75
N PRO A 46 -39.60 -20.63 42.66
CA PRO A 46 -39.35 -19.20 42.74
C PRO A 46 -37.85 -18.99 42.88
N VAL A 47 -37.29 -18.06 42.10
CA VAL A 47 -35.98 -17.47 42.40
C VAL A 47 -36.16 -16.81 43.77
N GLN A 48 -35.89 -17.60 44.81
CA GLN A 48 -35.93 -17.18 46.19
C GLN A 48 -34.82 -16.15 46.42
N ALA A 49 -34.89 -15.47 47.56
CA ALA A 49 -33.94 -14.51 48.10
C ALA A 49 -32.45 -14.97 48.16
N GLU A 50 -32.12 -16.13 47.58
CA GLU A 50 -30.78 -16.68 47.41
C GLU A 50 -29.91 -15.88 46.41
N ASP A 51 -30.49 -15.25 45.39
CA ASP A 51 -29.69 -14.46 44.42
C ASP A 51 -29.34 -13.04 44.93
N ARG A 52 -30.19 -12.46 45.79
CA ARG A 52 -29.82 -11.28 46.59
C ARG A 52 -28.71 -11.61 47.60
N THR A 53 -28.59 -12.87 48.01
CA THR A 53 -27.51 -13.30 48.91
C THR A 53 -26.22 -13.65 48.17
N SER A 54 -26.16 -13.85 46.84
CA SER A 54 -24.87 -14.08 46.15
C SER A 54 -24.09 -12.77 45.91
N ILE A 55 -24.78 -11.73 45.41
CA ILE A 55 -24.21 -10.37 45.25
C ILE A 55 -24.09 -9.69 46.63
N GLY A 56 -25.06 -9.91 47.52
CA GLY A 56 -25.02 -9.46 48.91
C GLY A 56 -23.88 -10.06 49.73
N LYS A 57 -23.61 -11.37 49.60
CA LYS A 57 -22.45 -12.02 50.25
C LYS A 57 -21.12 -11.52 49.71
N GLN A 58 -21.01 -11.23 48.41
CA GLN A 58 -19.81 -10.60 47.86
C GLN A 58 -19.64 -9.14 48.34
N LEU A 59 -20.73 -8.39 48.51
CA LEU A 59 -20.74 -7.05 49.10
C LEU A 59 -20.33 -7.07 50.58
N GLU A 60 -20.74 -8.08 51.35
CA GLU A 60 -20.31 -8.30 52.74
C GLU A 60 -18.84 -8.75 52.82
N LEU A 61 -18.38 -9.63 51.93
CA LEU A 61 -16.96 -10.07 51.86
C LEU A 61 -15.99 -8.94 51.43
N GLU A 62 -16.48 -7.92 50.71
CA GLU A 62 -15.70 -6.73 50.33
C GLU A 62 -15.81 -5.57 51.32
N ALA A 63 -16.75 -5.62 52.28
CA ALA A 63 -16.97 -4.55 53.25
C ALA A 63 -15.80 -4.39 54.24
N GLU A 64 -15.02 -5.44 54.47
CA GLU A 64 -13.84 -5.46 55.37
C GLU A 64 -12.50 -5.15 54.67
N ASN A 65 -12.48 -4.95 53.34
CA ASN A 65 -11.25 -4.66 52.60
C ASN A 65 -10.93 -3.15 52.55
N ALA A 66 -9.66 -2.78 52.80
CA ALA A 66 -9.20 -1.38 52.79
C ALA A 66 -9.31 -0.67 51.42
N ILE A 67 -9.48 -1.44 50.33
CA ILE A 67 -9.68 -0.92 48.97
C ILE A 67 -11.05 -1.42 48.48
N LYS A 68 -11.99 -0.48 48.32
CA LYS A 68 -13.31 -0.76 47.72
C LYS A 68 -13.16 -0.81 46.20
N TYR A 69 -13.44 -1.95 45.57
CA TYR A 69 -13.29 -2.14 44.12
C TYR A 69 -14.52 -1.64 43.33
N ARG A 70 -15.74 -1.75 43.88
CA ARG A 70 -16.99 -1.27 43.25
C ARG A 70 -17.28 0.19 43.58
N THR A 71 -16.63 1.12 42.87
CA THR A 71 -16.77 2.57 43.13
C THR A 71 -17.51 3.36 42.04
N CYS A 72 -17.84 2.72 40.91
CA CYS A 72 -18.38 3.39 39.74
C CYS A 72 -19.92 3.44 39.75
N SER A 73 -20.53 4.62 39.58
CA SER A 73 -21.98 4.73 39.33
C SER A 73 -22.28 4.52 37.85
N TRP A 74 -23.55 4.33 37.47
CA TRP A 74 -23.92 4.17 36.06
C TRP A 74 -23.55 5.41 35.22
N GLN A 75 -23.67 6.63 35.76
CA GLN A 75 -23.24 7.84 35.04
C GLN A 75 -21.73 7.89 34.82
N LYS A 76 -20.95 7.49 35.82
CA LYS A 76 -19.48 7.41 35.69
C LYS A 76 -19.07 6.31 34.71
N THR A 77 -19.80 5.20 34.70
CA THR A 77 -19.62 4.10 33.75
C THR A 77 -19.97 4.56 32.34
N ALA A 78 -21.07 5.29 32.17
CA ALA A 78 -21.43 5.91 30.90
C ALA A 78 -20.32 6.85 30.41
N ALA A 79 -19.77 7.71 31.27
CA ALA A 79 -18.67 8.60 30.91
C ALA A 79 -17.38 7.85 30.55
N LEU A 80 -17.10 6.72 31.20
CA LEU A 80 -15.97 5.84 30.87
C LEU A 80 -16.17 5.16 29.51
N LEU A 81 -17.33 4.54 29.26
CA LEU A 81 -17.68 3.94 27.98
C LEU A 81 -17.66 4.98 26.86
N PHE A 82 -18.20 6.17 27.12
CA PHE A 82 -18.18 7.29 26.19
C PHE A 82 -16.75 7.70 25.81
N SER A 83 -15.82 7.70 26.77
CA SER A 83 -14.40 8.01 26.51
C SER A 83 -13.65 6.95 25.69
N GLU A 84 -14.10 5.71 25.77
CA GLU A 84 -13.54 4.58 25.04
C GLU A 84 -14.08 4.53 23.61
N TYR A 85 -15.39 4.73 23.44
CA TYR A 85 -16.07 4.58 22.16
C TYR A 85 -16.00 5.84 21.30
N ILE A 86 -16.02 7.03 21.91
CA ILE A 86 -15.76 8.30 21.21
C ILE A 86 -14.27 8.56 21.27
N CYS A 87 -13.58 7.79 20.46
CA CYS A 87 -12.16 7.86 20.26
C CYS A 87 -11.83 8.22 18.82
N LEU A 88 -10.53 8.26 18.53
CA LEU A 88 -9.98 8.56 17.22
C LEU A 88 -10.62 7.77 16.06
N ALA A 89 -11.08 6.53 16.30
CA ALA A 89 -11.68 5.66 15.27
C ALA A 89 -12.87 6.29 14.55
N MET A 90 -13.66 7.15 15.23
CA MET A 90 -14.80 7.82 14.61
C MET A 90 -14.43 8.70 13.41
N MET A 91 -13.16 9.14 13.32
CA MET A 91 -12.65 9.92 12.20
C MET A 91 -12.52 9.11 10.91
N SER A 92 -12.87 7.80 10.90
CA SER A 92 -13.05 7.00 9.68
C SER A 92 -14.44 7.12 9.06
N PHE A 93 -15.46 7.59 9.79
CA PHE A 93 -16.85 7.65 9.29
C PHE A 93 -17.01 8.48 8.02
N PRO A 94 -16.42 9.69 7.91
CA PRO A 94 -16.49 10.47 6.68
C PRO A 94 -15.96 9.69 5.46
N TRP A 95 -14.88 8.91 5.63
CA TRP A 95 -14.33 8.04 4.60
C TRP A 95 -15.21 6.83 4.29
N SER A 96 -15.80 6.19 5.31
CA SER A 96 -16.75 5.10 5.07
C SER A 96 -17.98 5.58 4.28
N TYR A 97 -18.45 6.79 4.54
CA TYR A 97 -19.58 7.38 3.82
C TYR A 97 -19.21 7.80 2.39
N SER A 98 -17.96 8.22 2.15
CA SER A 98 -17.49 8.51 0.79
C SER A 98 -17.39 7.28 -0.10
N VAL A 99 -17.20 6.09 0.50
CA VAL A 99 -17.18 4.81 -0.22
C VAL A 99 -18.60 4.24 -0.40
N LEU A 100 -19.39 4.20 0.68
CA LEU A 100 -20.72 3.57 0.70
C LEU A 100 -21.84 4.47 0.17
N GLY A 101 -21.57 5.75 -0.02
CA GLY A 101 -22.61 6.77 -0.15
C GLY A 101 -23.29 7.07 1.19
N LEU A 102 -23.87 8.27 1.28
CA LEU A 102 -24.44 8.80 2.52
C LEU A 102 -25.59 7.93 3.07
N VAL A 103 -26.51 7.47 2.21
CA VAL A 103 -27.72 6.76 2.65
C VAL A 103 -27.39 5.36 3.19
N PRO A 104 -26.69 4.48 2.44
CA PRO A 104 -26.27 3.20 2.99
C PRO A 104 -25.35 3.33 4.19
N GLY A 105 -24.44 4.32 4.20
CA GLY A 105 -23.55 4.59 5.33
C GLY A 105 -24.31 4.87 6.63
N LEU A 106 -25.33 5.73 6.60
CA LEU A 106 -26.18 6.05 7.76
C LEU A 106 -27.04 4.85 8.19
N ILE A 107 -27.64 4.13 7.24
CA ILE A 107 -28.43 2.93 7.53
C ILE A 107 -27.57 1.88 8.25
N LEU A 108 -26.35 1.63 7.74
CA LEU A 108 -25.42 0.67 8.33
C LEU A 108 -24.92 1.13 9.70
N THR A 109 -24.72 2.43 9.90
CA THR A 109 -24.37 3.03 11.21
C THR A 109 -25.44 2.72 12.25
N VAL A 110 -26.71 3.01 11.95
CA VAL A 110 -27.83 2.73 12.86
C VAL A 110 -28.02 1.22 13.06
N PHE A 111 -27.91 0.44 11.98
CA PHE A 111 -28.07 -1.01 12.04
C PHE A 111 -27.04 -1.65 12.99
N ILE A 112 -25.76 -1.31 12.83
CA ILE A 112 -24.70 -1.81 13.72
C ILE A 112 -24.93 -1.36 15.16
N ALA A 113 -25.28 -0.09 15.38
CA ALA A 113 -25.54 0.42 16.73
C ALA A 113 -26.65 -0.36 17.45
N VAL A 114 -27.74 -0.69 16.73
CA VAL A 114 -28.84 -1.51 17.29
C VAL A 114 -28.36 -2.94 17.60
N VAL A 115 -27.57 -3.55 16.72
CA VAL A 115 -27.01 -4.90 16.94
C VAL A 115 -26.03 -4.92 18.12
N VAL A 116 -25.19 -3.90 18.24
CA VAL A 116 -24.23 -3.74 19.34
C VAL A 116 -24.95 -3.50 20.66
N LEU A 117 -25.99 -2.66 20.68
CA LEU A 117 -26.81 -2.47 21.88
C LEU A 117 -27.46 -3.79 22.30
N TYR A 118 -28.05 -4.53 21.35
CA TYR A 118 -28.66 -5.83 21.60
C TYR A 118 -27.67 -6.84 22.21
N THR A 119 -26.49 -6.98 21.61
CA THR A 119 -25.46 -7.90 22.10
C THR A 119 -24.89 -7.44 23.44
N SER A 120 -24.73 -6.14 23.67
CA SER A 120 -24.30 -5.58 24.97
C SER A 120 -25.29 -5.87 26.09
N LEU A 121 -26.60 -5.83 25.80
CA LEU A 121 -27.63 -6.22 26.77
C LEU A 121 -27.62 -7.73 27.06
N ILE A 122 -27.23 -8.57 26.10
CA ILE A 122 -27.01 -10.01 26.35
C ILE A 122 -25.83 -10.21 27.31
N ILE A 123 -24.72 -9.50 27.09
CA ILE A 123 -23.54 -9.55 27.98
C ILE A 123 -23.92 -9.16 29.39
N TRP A 124 -24.63 -8.03 29.54
CA TRP A 124 -25.10 -7.56 30.82
C TRP A 124 -25.90 -8.63 31.57
N LYS A 125 -26.90 -9.23 30.91
CA LYS A 125 -27.69 -10.33 31.49
C LYS A 125 -26.84 -11.55 31.83
N PHE A 126 -25.85 -11.86 31.00
CA PHE A 126 -24.92 -12.96 31.25
C PHE A 126 -24.05 -12.70 32.49
N CYS A 127 -23.46 -11.50 32.62
CA CYS A 127 -22.64 -11.11 33.76
C CYS A 127 -23.45 -11.04 35.07
N LEU A 128 -24.72 -10.65 35.02
CA LEU A 128 -25.60 -10.71 36.18
C LEU A 128 -25.85 -12.15 36.66
N ARG A 129 -25.91 -13.11 35.72
CA ARG A 129 -26.10 -14.54 36.02
C ARG A 129 -24.81 -15.22 36.49
N HIS A 130 -23.67 -14.72 36.04
CA HIS A 130 -22.34 -15.27 36.31
C HIS A 130 -21.42 -14.21 36.92
N PRO A 131 -21.70 -13.77 38.16
CA PRO A 131 -20.91 -12.72 38.84
C PRO A 131 -19.46 -13.13 39.12
N GLU A 132 -19.13 -14.43 39.06
CA GLU A 132 -17.78 -14.96 39.14
C GLU A 132 -16.89 -14.59 37.94
N VAL A 133 -17.51 -14.26 36.79
CA VAL A 133 -16.80 -13.97 35.55
C VAL A 133 -16.36 -12.51 35.51
N ARG A 134 -15.05 -12.27 35.30
CA ARG A 134 -14.45 -10.93 35.41
C ARG A 134 -13.86 -10.37 34.12
N ASP A 135 -13.57 -11.23 33.15
CA ASP A 135 -13.07 -10.84 31.84
C ASP A 135 -13.65 -11.71 30.72
N VAL A 136 -13.42 -11.29 29.47
CA VAL A 136 -13.97 -11.95 28.29
C VAL A 136 -13.40 -13.37 28.07
N CYS A 137 -12.23 -13.69 28.62
CA CYS A 137 -11.62 -15.01 28.47
C CYS A 137 -12.37 -16.06 29.28
N ASP A 138 -12.75 -15.68 30.50
CA ASP A 138 -13.57 -16.49 31.39
C ASP A 138 -14.97 -16.73 30.79
N ILE A 139 -15.57 -15.71 30.15
CA ILE A 139 -16.81 -15.86 29.36
C ILE A 139 -16.59 -16.88 28.23
N GLY A 140 -15.54 -16.71 27.43
CA GLY A 140 -15.25 -17.61 26.31
C GLY A 140 -15.14 -19.07 26.76
N GLN A 141 -14.43 -19.33 27.86
CA GLN A 141 -14.35 -20.65 28.47
C GLN A 141 -15.76 -21.18 28.83
N PHE A 142 -16.55 -20.38 29.55
CA PHE A 142 -17.88 -20.78 29.99
C PHE A 142 -18.81 -21.08 28.81
N LEU A 143 -18.77 -20.27 27.75
CA LEU A 143 -19.62 -20.40 26.57
C LEU A 143 -19.32 -21.64 25.73
N PHE A 144 -18.10 -22.16 25.75
CA PHE A 144 -17.70 -23.31 24.95
C PHE A 144 -17.26 -24.49 25.85
N TRP A 145 -18.22 -25.04 26.60
CA TRP A 145 -18.08 -26.26 27.41
C TRP A 145 -16.94 -26.24 28.45
N ASP A 146 -16.70 -25.08 29.06
CA ASP A 146 -15.65 -24.92 30.08
C ASP A 146 -14.25 -25.31 29.57
N SER A 147 -14.02 -25.13 28.26
CA SER A 147 -12.80 -25.56 27.60
C SER A 147 -11.66 -24.59 27.87
N LYS A 148 -10.62 -25.07 28.55
CA LYS A 148 -9.36 -24.33 28.76
C LYS A 148 -8.67 -23.94 27.45
N ILE A 149 -8.86 -24.73 26.38
CA ILE A 149 -8.28 -24.39 25.07
C ILE A 149 -8.93 -23.12 24.53
N VAL A 150 -10.26 -23.00 24.65
CA VAL A 150 -10.99 -21.80 24.23
C VAL A 150 -10.58 -20.60 25.07
N TRP A 151 -10.34 -20.80 26.36
CA TRP A 151 -9.77 -19.76 27.23
C TRP A 151 -8.45 -19.21 26.67
N TYR A 152 -7.47 -20.09 26.35
CA TYR A 152 -6.18 -19.66 25.81
C TYR A 152 -6.29 -18.97 24.45
N ILE A 153 -7.15 -19.48 23.55
CA ILE A 153 -7.41 -18.83 22.25
C ILE A 153 -7.99 -17.43 22.47
N THR A 154 -8.97 -17.31 23.36
CA THR A 154 -9.62 -16.04 23.70
C THR A 154 -8.62 -15.06 24.33
N ALA A 155 -7.72 -15.55 25.20
CA ALA A 155 -6.66 -14.75 25.80
C ALA A 155 -5.66 -14.23 24.75
N VAL A 156 -5.27 -15.05 23.77
CA VAL A 156 -4.43 -14.61 22.65
C VAL A 156 -5.14 -13.54 21.82
N MET A 157 -6.42 -13.76 21.48
CA MET A 157 -7.22 -12.78 20.75
C MET A 157 -7.37 -11.47 21.51
N PHE A 158 -7.63 -11.54 22.82
CA PHE A 158 -7.74 -10.37 23.70
C PHE A 158 -6.45 -9.55 23.72
N LEU A 159 -5.30 -10.21 23.93
CA LEU A 159 -4.00 -9.54 23.93
C LEU A 159 -3.66 -8.95 22.56
N LEU A 160 -3.96 -9.67 21.47
CA LEU A 160 -3.73 -9.17 20.12
C LEU A 160 -4.62 -7.96 19.83
N ASN A 161 -5.93 -8.03 20.07
CA ASN A 161 -6.84 -6.90 19.86
C ASN A 161 -6.35 -5.64 20.57
N ASN A 162 -6.03 -5.75 21.85
CA ASN A 162 -5.52 -4.62 22.65
C ASN A 162 -4.17 -4.09 22.14
N THR A 163 -3.33 -4.95 21.57
CA THR A 163 -2.03 -4.54 21.00
C THR A 163 -2.20 -3.89 19.62
N PHE A 164 -3.17 -4.32 18.83
CA PHE A 164 -3.55 -3.63 17.59
C PHE A 164 -4.07 -2.22 17.88
N ILE A 165 -4.86 -2.04 18.96
CA ILE A 165 -5.30 -0.71 19.41
C ILE A 165 -4.08 0.14 19.77
N GLN A 166 -3.14 -0.39 20.56
CA GLN A 166 -1.88 0.33 20.85
C GLN A 166 -1.12 0.71 19.55
N GLY A 167 -1.09 -0.19 18.56
CA GLY A 167 -0.49 0.06 17.26
C GLY A 167 -1.18 1.18 16.48
N LEU A 168 -2.51 1.25 16.52
CA LEU A 168 -3.29 2.36 15.96
C LEU A 168 -2.88 3.70 16.57
N HIS A 169 -2.63 3.73 17.88
CA HIS A 169 -2.15 4.92 18.57
C HIS A 169 -0.72 5.31 18.19
N CYS A 170 0.18 4.35 17.96
CA CYS A 170 1.50 4.62 17.39
C CYS A 170 1.41 5.20 15.98
N LEU A 171 0.56 4.62 15.13
CA LEU A 171 0.35 5.07 13.75
C LEU A 171 -0.14 6.52 13.72
N VAL A 172 -1.22 6.83 14.45
CA VAL A 172 -1.80 8.17 14.39
C VAL A 172 -1.01 9.20 15.20
N GLY A 173 -0.31 8.79 16.26
CA GLY A 173 0.69 9.66 16.90
C GLY A 173 1.81 10.06 15.94
N ALA A 174 2.26 9.14 15.06
CA ALA A 174 3.21 9.45 14.02
C ALA A 174 2.62 10.39 12.95
N GLU A 175 1.36 10.21 12.54
CA GLU A 175 0.65 11.14 11.65
C GLU A 175 0.53 12.53 12.26
N TYR A 176 0.15 12.62 13.54
CA TYR A 176 0.07 13.86 14.30
C TYR A 176 1.40 14.61 14.31
N LEU A 177 2.50 13.92 14.67
CA LEU A 177 3.83 14.52 14.70
C LEU A 177 4.32 14.94 13.30
N ASN A 178 3.96 14.19 12.26
CA ASN A 178 4.21 14.60 10.87
C ASN A 178 3.46 15.89 10.52
N THR A 179 2.18 15.99 10.89
CA THR A 179 1.35 17.19 10.66
C THR A 179 1.90 18.41 11.40
N MET A 180 2.40 18.22 12.63
CA MET A 180 2.92 19.31 13.44
C MET A 180 4.27 19.85 12.97
N THR A 181 5.21 18.94 12.70
CA THR A 181 6.62 19.32 12.55
C THR A 181 6.99 19.67 11.11
N GLY A 182 6.40 19.02 10.10
CA GLY A 182 6.84 19.13 8.71
C GLY A 182 8.34 18.85 8.49
N HIS A 183 8.99 18.22 9.48
CA HIS A 183 10.44 18.00 9.53
C HIS A 183 10.79 16.78 8.67
N PRO A 184 11.99 16.71 8.04
CA PRO A 184 12.39 15.59 7.18
C PRO A 184 12.60 14.25 7.91
N THR A 185 12.32 14.17 9.22
CA THR A 185 12.44 12.92 9.98
C THR A 185 11.49 11.87 9.42
N CYS A 186 11.97 10.63 9.34
CA CYS A 186 11.14 9.51 8.89
C CYS A 186 9.95 9.29 9.86
N THR A 187 8.76 9.03 9.32
CA THR A 187 7.54 8.69 10.09
C THR A 187 7.79 7.59 11.14
N ILE A 188 8.66 6.63 10.83
CA ILE A 188 9.07 5.55 11.74
C ILE A 188 9.60 6.11 13.07
N VAL A 189 10.39 7.19 13.02
CA VAL A 189 10.95 7.81 14.24
C VAL A 189 9.83 8.41 15.09
N TYR A 190 8.82 9.03 14.47
CA TYR A 190 7.68 9.57 15.20
C TYR A 190 6.78 8.50 15.80
N SER A 191 6.66 7.36 15.13
CA SER A 191 6.01 6.16 15.67
C SER A 191 6.77 5.63 16.90
N VAL A 192 8.11 5.56 16.85
CA VAL A 192 8.95 5.22 18.02
C VAL A 192 8.78 6.22 19.16
N VAL A 193 8.81 7.53 18.86
CA VAL A 193 8.61 8.58 19.88
C VAL A 193 7.25 8.42 20.56
N THR A 194 6.20 8.16 19.79
CA THR A 194 4.85 7.93 20.33
C THR A 194 4.84 6.69 21.23
N ALA A 195 5.41 5.57 20.78
CA ALA A 195 5.50 4.34 21.57
C ALA A 195 6.27 4.53 22.89
N VAL A 196 7.37 5.31 22.86
CA VAL A 196 8.18 5.61 24.06
C VAL A 196 7.42 6.49 25.04
N ILE A 197 6.75 7.54 24.58
CA ILE A 197 5.92 8.41 25.43
C ILE A 197 4.83 7.56 26.09
N SER A 198 4.10 6.78 25.30
CA SER A 198 3.00 5.95 25.81
C SER A 198 3.50 4.85 26.74
N PHE A 199 4.70 4.29 26.53
CA PHE A 199 5.32 3.36 27.47
C PHE A 199 5.51 3.98 28.86
N PHE A 200 6.09 5.18 28.95
CA PHE A 200 6.30 5.85 30.23
C PHE A 200 4.99 6.21 30.92
N VAL A 201 4.00 6.66 30.16
CA VAL A 201 2.67 6.98 30.69
C VAL A 201 1.91 5.72 31.15
N SER A 202 2.28 4.53 30.65
CA SER A 202 1.73 3.24 31.07
C SER A 202 2.34 2.65 32.35
N LEU A 203 3.46 3.19 32.85
CA LEU A 203 4.14 2.65 34.04
C LEU A 203 3.29 2.64 35.33
N PRO A 204 2.41 3.63 35.61
CA PRO A 204 1.56 3.60 36.80
C PRO A 204 0.65 2.37 36.84
N ARG A 205 0.73 1.59 37.93
CA ARG A 205 -0.06 0.35 38.12
C ARG A 205 -1.49 0.56 38.60
N THR A 206 -1.78 1.75 39.13
CA THR A 206 -3.02 2.02 39.87
C THR A 206 -4.09 2.62 38.97
N PHE A 207 -5.24 1.97 38.90
CA PHE A 207 -6.38 2.36 38.07
C PHE A 207 -7.15 3.60 38.56
N SER A 208 -6.93 4.06 39.80
CA SER A 208 -7.74 5.11 40.45
C SER A 208 -7.67 6.50 39.79
N GLY A 209 -6.66 6.76 38.96
CA GLY A 209 -6.54 7.97 38.15
C GLY A 209 -7.22 7.88 36.77
N LEU A 210 -7.55 6.68 36.29
CA LEU A 210 -7.98 6.46 34.90
C LEU A 210 -9.33 7.08 34.61
N SER A 211 -10.31 7.06 35.52
CA SER A 211 -11.62 7.66 35.24
C SER A 211 -11.56 9.17 35.03
N ARG A 212 -10.73 9.89 35.79
CA ARG A 212 -10.54 11.34 35.59
C ARG A 212 -9.80 11.63 34.29
N LEU A 213 -8.76 10.85 33.99
CA LEU A 213 -7.98 11.00 32.77
C LEU A 213 -8.79 10.62 31.52
N ALA A 214 -9.67 9.62 31.64
CA ALA A 214 -10.64 9.21 30.63
C ALA A 214 -11.66 10.31 30.33
N THR A 215 -12.29 10.89 31.36
CA THR A 215 -13.21 12.02 31.17
C THR A 215 -12.51 13.24 30.58
N PHE A 216 -11.27 13.52 31.01
CA PHE A 216 -10.45 14.57 30.42
C PHE A 216 -10.16 14.29 28.93
N SER A 217 -9.75 13.07 28.60
CA SER A 217 -9.51 12.63 27.22
C SER A 217 -10.76 12.78 26.34
N ALA A 218 -11.92 12.32 26.82
CA ALA A 218 -13.19 12.41 26.09
C ALA A 218 -13.60 13.84 25.79
N PHE A 219 -13.44 14.76 26.75
CA PHE A 219 -13.72 16.18 26.55
C PHE A 219 -12.86 16.76 25.42
N PHE A 220 -11.57 16.46 25.42
CA PHE A 220 -10.62 16.92 24.41
C PHE A 220 -10.88 16.28 23.04
N THR A 221 -11.26 14.99 22.98
CA THR A 221 -11.75 14.35 21.74
C THR A 221 -12.96 15.10 21.19
N PHE A 222 -13.95 15.38 22.04
CA PHE A 222 -15.19 16.05 21.61
C PHE A 222 -14.90 17.44 21.02
N VAL A 223 -14.05 18.23 21.69
CA VAL A 223 -13.59 19.53 21.17
C VAL A 223 -12.84 19.37 19.84
N SER A 224 -11.92 18.41 19.74
CA SER A 224 -11.16 18.13 18.52
C SER A 224 -12.06 17.83 17.32
N VAL A 225 -13.04 16.94 17.52
CA VAL A 225 -13.98 16.49 16.50
C VAL A 225 -14.93 17.62 16.08
N LEU A 226 -15.44 18.38 17.05
CA LEU A 226 -16.30 19.53 16.77
C LEU A 226 -15.55 20.58 15.96
N LEU A 227 -14.30 20.89 16.32
CA LEU A 227 -13.45 21.81 15.57
C LEU A 227 -13.18 21.31 14.16
N ALA A 228 -12.82 20.03 13.98
CA ALA A 228 -12.61 19.47 12.65
C ALA A 228 -13.88 19.56 11.78
N THR A 229 -15.04 19.29 12.37
CA THR A 229 -16.35 19.38 11.70
C THR A 229 -16.64 20.83 11.28
N ILE A 230 -16.51 21.79 12.20
CA ILE A 230 -16.72 23.21 11.91
C ILE A 230 -15.73 23.70 10.85
N PHE A 231 -14.45 23.35 10.99
CA PHE A 231 -13.41 23.77 10.06
C PHE A 231 -13.62 23.23 8.65
N SER A 232 -14.09 21.98 8.50
CA SER A 232 -14.46 21.44 7.19
C SER A 232 -15.62 22.21 6.55
N ALA A 233 -16.55 22.75 7.36
CA ALA A 233 -17.71 23.49 6.87
C ALA A 233 -17.43 24.97 6.53
N ILE A 234 -16.43 25.59 7.16
CA ILE A 234 -16.11 27.01 6.93
C ILE A 234 -14.93 27.24 5.98
N GLU A 235 -14.10 26.22 5.74
CA GLU A 235 -12.98 26.36 4.81
C GLU A 235 -13.50 26.41 3.36
N PRO A 236 -12.88 27.22 2.49
CA PRO A 236 -13.39 27.40 1.13
C PRO A 236 -13.35 26.10 0.33
N HIS A 237 -12.29 25.29 0.52
CA HIS A 237 -12.10 24.03 -0.18
C HIS A 237 -11.28 23.04 0.67
N PRO A 238 -11.50 21.72 0.50
CA PRO A 238 -10.78 20.68 1.23
C PRO A 238 -9.31 20.55 0.78
N ALA A 239 -8.53 19.76 1.52
CA ALA A 239 -7.15 19.44 1.19
C ALA A 239 -7.02 18.76 -0.17
N GLY A 240 -6.09 19.25 -0.99
CA GLY A 240 -5.85 18.71 -2.32
C GLY A 240 -6.88 19.13 -3.37
N TYR A 241 -7.77 20.07 -3.05
CA TYR A 241 -8.73 20.63 -4.01
C TYR A 241 -8.02 21.19 -5.25
N ASN A 242 -8.54 20.78 -6.41
CA ASN A 242 -8.14 21.32 -7.71
C ASN A 242 -9.40 21.80 -8.45
N PRO A 243 -9.47 23.05 -8.91
CA PRO A 243 -10.65 23.57 -9.59
C PRO A 243 -10.93 22.90 -10.95
N ASP A 244 -9.94 22.24 -11.57
CA ASP A 244 -10.15 21.51 -12.82
C ASP A 244 -10.89 20.17 -12.57
N PRO A 245 -12.15 20.00 -13.02
CA PRO A 245 -12.90 18.75 -12.85
C PRO A 245 -12.27 17.54 -13.54
N ASN A 246 -11.35 17.78 -14.48
CA ASN A 246 -10.61 16.74 -15.20
C ASN A 246 -9.19 16.55 -14.68
N HIS A 247 -8.84 17.16 -13.54
CA HIS A 247 -7.55 16.92 -12.91
C HIS A 247 -7.37 15.42 -12.62
N VAL A 248 -6.25 14.89 -13.10
CA VAL A 248 -5.81 13.53 -12.82
C VAL A 248 -4.54 13.63 -11.98
N THR A 249 -4.58 13.00 -10.81
CA THR A 249 -3.47 12.91 -9.88
C THR A 249 -2.35 12.03 -10.42
N ALA A 250 -1.16 12.08 -9.82
CA ALA A 250 0.03 11.36 -10.30
C ALA A 250 -0.13 9.82 -10.36
N ASP A 251 -1.10 9.28 -9.63
CA ASP A 251 -1.55 7.88 -9.59
C ASP A 251 -2.63 7.54 -10.64
N GLY A 252 -3.03 8.50 -11.48
CA GLY A 252 -4.03 8.28 -12.53
C GLY A 252 -5.48 8.46 -12.06
N THR A 253 -5.70 8.89 -10.82
CA THR A 253 -7.04 9.07 -10.25
C THR A 253 -7.61 10.44 -10.64
N LYS A 254 -8.78 10.46 -11.28
CA LYS A 254 -9.50 11.70 -11.60
C LYS A 254 -10.03 12.33 -10.31
N MET A 255 -9.38 13.40 -9.85
CA MET A 255 -9.58 14.02 -8.54
C MET A 255 -9.53 15.53 -8.73
N GLY A 256 -10.68 16.13 -9.03
CA GLY A 256 -10.79 17.56 -9.32
C GLY A 256 -12.24 18.03 -9.34
N GLY A 257 -12.42 19.34 -9.33
CA GLY A 257 -13.71 20.02 -9.24
C GLY A 257 -14.28 20.06 -7.82
N GLU A 258 -15.52 20.53 -7.70
CA GLU A 258 -16.25 20.61 -6.44
C GLU A 258 -16.42 19.23 -5.77
N PRO A 259 -16.50 19.19 -4.42
CA PRO A 259 -16.79 17.97 -3.67
C PRO A 259 -18.00 17.20 -4.21
N ILE A 260 -17.78 15.96 -4.66
CA ILE A 260 -18.85 15.07 -5.12
C ILE A 260 -19.40 14.30 -3.92
N VAL A 261 -20.65 14.57 -3.59
CA VAL A 261 -21.38 13.88 -2.53
C VAL A 261 -22.42 12.97 -3.18
N LEU A 262 -22.36 11.68 -2.88
CA LEU A 262 -23.27 10.68 -3.42
C LEU A 262 -24.17 10.12 -2.33
N ALA A 263 -25.47 10.00 -2.63
CA ALA A 263 -26.41 9.30 -1.76
C ALA A 263 -26.13 7.78 -1.71
N PHE A 264 -25.64 7.21 -2.81
CA PHE A 264 -25.36 5.78 -3.00
C PHE A 264 -23.91 5.57 -3.47
N PRO A 265 -23.35 4.34 -3.37
CA PRO A 265 -21.97 4.08 -3.78
C PRO A 265 -21.72 4.48 -5.23
N ALA A 266 -20.51 4.96 -5.52
CA ALA A 266 -20.10 5.27 -6.88
C ALA A 266 -20.15 4.01 -7.77
N ALA A 267 -20.51 4.17 -9.04
CA ALA A 267 -20.49 3.08 -10.01
C ALA A 267 -19.06 2.50 -10.11
N GLY A 268 -18.93 1.18 -9.96
CA GLY A 268 -17.62 0.51 -9.92
C GLY A 268 -17.03 0.31 -8.52
N THR A 269 -17.72 0.72 -7.45
CA THR A 269 -17.29 0.42 -6.06
C THR A 269 -17.17 -1.10 -5.87
N SER A 270 -15.97 -1.56 -5.54
CA SER A 270 -15.70 -2.99 -5.37
C SER A 270 -16.28 -3.53 -4.06
N PHE A 271 -16.56 -4.83 -4.02
CA PHE A 271 -16.93 -5.52 -2.78
C PHE A 271 -15.88 -5.32 -1.68
N VAL A 272 -14.59 -5.36 -2.03
CA VAL A 272 -13.47 -5.25 -1.10
C VAL A 272 -13.46 -3.88 -0.42
N THR A 273 -13.60 -2.80 -1.20
CA THR A 273 -13.62 -1.43 -0.68
C THR A 273 -14.87 -1.16 0.15
N ALA A 274 -16.05 -1.59 -0.32
CA ALA A 274 -17.31 -1.44 0.41
C ALA A 274 -17.31 -2.22 1.73
N MET A 275 -16.79 -3.45 1.73
CA MET A 275 -16.69 -4.26 2.94
C MET A 275 -15.74 -3.62 3.95
N SER A 276 -14.59 -3.10 3.51
CA SER A 276 -13.66 -2.39 4.41
C SER A 276 -14.29 -1.14 5.05
N ALA A 277 -15.03 -0.35 4.25
CA ALA A 277 -15.78 0.81 4.77
C ALA A 277 -16.83 0.42 5.82
N PHE A 278 -17.56 -0.69 5.60
CA PHE A 278 -18.53 -1.21 6.57
C PHE A 278 -17.86 -1.75 7.85
N MET A 279 -16.68 -2.36 7.72
CA MET A 279 -15.92 -2.86 8.86
C MET A 279 -15.37 -1.75 9.73
N ASN A 280 -14.97 -0.61 9.16
CA ASN A 280 -14.57 0.56 9.94
C ASN A 280 -15.73 1.10 10.78
N ILE A 281 -16.95 1.13 10.22
CA ILE A 281 -18.17 1.48 10.97
C ILE A 281 -18.37 0.46 12.10
N SER A 282 -18.31 -0.83 11.76
CA SER A 282 -18.57 -1.92 12.71
C SER A 282 -17.61 -1.90 13.90
N TYR A 283 -16.30 -1.80 13.63
CA TYR A 283 -15.26 -1.76 14.65
C TYR A 283 -15.45 -0.64 15.67
N THR A 284 -15.84 0.54 15.19
CA THR A 284 -15.96 1.72 16.06
C THR A 284 -17.08 1.58 17.09
N PHE A 285 -18.11 0.77 16.82
CA PHE A 285 -19.18 0.50 17.79
C PHE A 285 -18.88 -0.71 18.70
N ILE A 286 -17.98 -1.61 18.31
CA ILE A 286 -17.82 -2.90 18.99
C ILE A 286 -16.81 -2.78 20.14
N GLY A 287 -17.34 -2.52 21.33
CA GLY A 287 -16.58 -2.38 22.59
C GLY A 287 -16.83 -3.47 23.63
N GLN A 288 -17.58 -4.51 23.26
CA GLN A 288 -18.06 -5.58 24.14
C GLN A 288 -16.94 -6.31 24.91
N ILE A 289 -15.70 -6.23 24.45
CA ILE A 289 -14.52 -6.90 25.03
C ILE A 289 -14.18 -6.40 26.44
N THR A 290 -14.45 -5.13 26.77
CA THR A 290 -14.17 -4.50 28.07
C THR A 290 -15.39 -4.44 28.99
N LEU A 291 -16.60 -4.64 28.44
CA LEU A 291 -17.85 -4.53 29.20
C LEU A 291 -17.93 -5.39 30.47
N PRO A 292 -17.49 -6.68 30.47
CA PRO A 292 -17.51 -7.48 31.70
C PRO A 292 -16.72 -6.83 32.85
N SER A 293 -15.59 -6.21 32.54
CA SER A 293 -14.77 -5.52 33.54
C SER A 293 -15.45 -4.25 34.05
N PHE A 294 -16.11 -3.47 33.20
CA PHE A 294 -16.88 -2.30 33.66
C PHE A 294 -18.07 -2.70 34.52
N ILE A 295 -18.81 -3.74 34.13
CA ILE A 295 -19.95 -4.26 34.89
C ILE A 295 -19.48 -4.70 36.28
N ALA A 296 -18.32 -5.36 36.38
CA ALA A 296 -17.75 -5.81 37.65
C ALA A 296 -17.31 -4.64 38.58
N GLU A 297 -16.97 -3.47 38.02
CA GLU A 297 -16.57 -2.27 38.77
C GLU A 297 -17.74 -1.36 39.19
N MET A 298 -18.95 -1.62 38.68
CA MET A 298 -20.15 -0.87 39.05
C MET A 298 -20.58 -1.13 40.49
N LYS A 299 -20.99 -0.06 41.18
CA LYS A 299 -21.68 -0.13 42.47
C LYS A 299 -22.95 -0.98 42.38
N GLU A 300 -23.73 -0.74 41.32
CA GLU A 300 -24.97 -1.44 41.02
C GLU A 300 -24.93 -1.97 39.58
N PRO A 301 -24.44 -3.21 39.36
CA PRO A 301 -24.33 -3.80 38.02
C PRO A 301 -25.66 -3.89 37.26
N GLN A 302 -26.80 -3.91 37.96
CA GLN A 302 -28.14 -3.87 37.39
C GLN A 302 -28.45 -2.59 36.58
N ASP A 303 -27.74 -1.49 36.85
CA ASP A 303 -27.96 -0.23 36.17
C ASP A 303 -27.12 -0.06 34.89
N PHE A 304 -26.33 -1.07 34.51
CA PHE A 304 -25.44 -1.00 33.35
C PHE A 304 -26.18 -0.69 32.04
N TRP A 305 -27.40 -1.22 31.86
CA TRP A 305 -28.22 -0.96 30.66
C TRP A 305 -28.48 0.54 30.43
N LYS A 306 -28.60 1.34 31.50
CA LYS A 306 -28.75 2.81 31.41
C LYS A 306 -27.52 3.44 30.78
N SER A 307 -26.35 2.95 31.17
CA SER A 307 -25.05 3.45 30.70
C SER A 307 -24.86 3.15 29.22
N VAL A 308 -25.01 1.89 28.82
CA VAL A 308 -24.78 1.48 27.42
C VAL A 308 -25.80 2.10 26.47
N THR A 309 -27.09 2.16 26.84
CA THR A 309 -28.11 2.79 25.99
C THR A 309 -27.86 4.28 25.80
N ALA A 310 -27.51 5.01 26.88
CA ALA A 310 -27.22 6.44 26.78
C ALA A 310 -26.02 6.72 25.86
N VAL A 311 -24.97 5.90 25.96
CA VAL A 311 -23.77 6.02 25.15
C VAL A 311 -24.07 5.67 23.68
N THR A 312 -24.78 4.57 23.40
CA THR A 312 -25.13 4.20 22.01
C THR A 312 -26.00 5.26 21.32
N ILE A 313 -26.95 5.88 22.03
CA ILE A 313 -27.74 6.98 21.45
C ILE A 313 -26.82 8.15 21.06
N ALA A 314 -25.90 8.51 21.96
CA ALA A 314 -24.99 9.61 21.71
C ALA A 314 -24.00 9.31 20.57
N GLU A 315 -23.52 8.07 20.44
CA GLU A 315 -22.69 7.62 19.31
C GLU A 315 -23.41 7.73 17.97
N VAL A 316 -24.65 7.21 17.90
CA VAL A 316 -25.43 7.27 16.66
C VAL A 316 -25.59 8.71 16.20
N ILE A 317 -25.92 9.62 17.11
CA ILE A 317 -26.05 11.05 16.79
C ILE A 317 -24.70 11.62 16.35
N LEU A 318 -23.66 11.43 17.16
CA LEU A 318 -22.37 12.06 16.94
C LEU A 318 -21.69 11.54 15.65
N PHE A 319 -21.63 10.23 15.46
CA PHE A 319 -20.96 9.62 14.32
C PHE A 319 -21.70 9.91 13.01
N SER A 320 -23.03 9.91 13.04
CA SER A 320 -23.85 10.29 11.88
C SER A 320 -23.64 11.75 11.50
N LEU A 321 -23.67 12.67 12.48
CA LEU A 321 -23.49 14.10 12.22
C LEU A 321 -22.08 14.41 11.71
N VAL A 322 -21.05 13.97 12.44
CA VAL A 322 -19.65 14.24 12.08
C VAL A 322 -19.31 13.58 10.74
N GLY A 323 -19.69 12.32 10.56
CA GLY A 323 -19.52 11.59 9.31
C GLY A 323 -20.16 12.30 8.13
N SER A 324 -21.42 12.71 8.27
CA SER A 324 -22.19 13.35 7.20
C SER A 324 -21.69 14.75 6.88
N ILE A 325 -21.40 15.58 7.89
CA ILE A 325 -20.99 16.97 7.68
C ILE A 325 -19.62 17.01 7.00
N ILE A 326 -18.62 16.32 7.56
CA ILE A 326 -17.27 16.34 6.95
C ILE A 326 -17.32 15.75 5.54
N TYR A 327 -18.10 14.69 5.32
CA TYR A 327 -18.31 14.14 3.98
C TYR A 327 -18.98 15.12 3.01
N ALA A 328 -20.01 15.86 3.46
CA ALA A 328 -20.70 16.83 2.63
C ALA A 328 -19.77 17.95 2.11
N TYR A 329 -18.78 18.37 2.92
CA TYR A 329 -17.85 19.44 2.56
C TYR A 329 -16.54 18.95 1.90
N THR A 330 -16.23 17.67 2.01
CA THR A 330 -15.00 17.09 1.45
C THR A 330 -15.25 16.27 0.18
N GLY A 331 -16.41 15.60 0.08
CA GLY A 331 -16.79 14.77 -1.06
C GLY A 331 -15.95 13.49 -1.21
N ASN A 332 -16.24 12.73 -2.25
CA ASN A 332 -15.58 11.45 -2.54
C ASN A 332 -14.10 11.59 -2.86
N GLN A 333 -13.74 12.70 -3.53
CA GLN A 333 -12.41 12.86 -4.10
C GLN A 333 -11.37 13.18 -3.02
N TYR A 334 -11.69 14.04 -2.05
CA TYR A 334 -10.73 14.64 -1.13
C TYR A 334 -10.72 13.99 0.27
N MET A 335 -11.45 12.88 0.44
CA MET A 335 -11.63 12.26 1.74
C MET A 335 -10.45 11.36 2.14
N THR A 336 -9.99 11.52 3.38
CA THR A 336 -8.91 10.75 3.98
C THR A 336 -9.35 10.16 5.31
N ALA A 337 -8.65 9.13 5.78
CA ALA A 337 -8.89 8.53 7.09
C ALA A 337 -7.56 8.48 7.86
N PRO A 338 -7.45 9.10 9.06
CA PRO A 338 -8.49 9.89 9.73
C PRO A 338 -8.78 11.23 9.03
N ALA A 339 -10.03 11.70 9.11
CA ALA A 339 -10.51 12.84 8.33
C ALA A 339 -9.83 14.20 8.62
N PHE A 340 -8.97 14.31 9.64
CA PHE A 340 -8.09 15.48 9.81
C PHE A 340 -7.22 15.74 8.57
N GLY A 341 -6.84 14.69 7.84
CA GLY A 341 -6.06 14.79 6.62
C GLY A 341 -6.73 15.63 5.53
N SER A 342 -8.07 15.64 5.52
CA SER A 342 -8.91 16.30 4.52
C SER A 342 -9.08 17.80 4.73
N LEU A 343 -8.67 18.35 5.88
CA LEU A 343 -8.69 19.79 6.11
C LEU A 343 -7.64 20.50 5.25
N GLY A 344 -8.03 21.45 4.41
CA GLY A 344 -7.12 22.17 3.53
C GLY A 344 -6.25 23.19 4.28
N ASN A 345 -6.86 23.91 5.22
CA ASN A 345 -6.16 24.94 5.98
C ASN A 345 -5.24 24.31 7.06
N GLU A 346 -3.94 24.62 7.00
CA GLU A 346 -2.95 24.07 7.94
C GLU A 346 -3.23 24.43 9.40
N VAL A 347 -3.72 25.64 9.67
CA VAL A 347 -4.03 26.09 11.04
C VAL A 347 -5.21 25.31 11.58
N TYR A 348 -6.28 25.17 10.79
CA TYR A 348 -7.45 24.40 11.17
C TYR A 348 -7.10 22.95 11.46
N LYS A 349 -6.33 22.33 10.56
CA LYS A 349 -5.80 20.97 10.74
C LYS A 349 -4.99 20.82 12.03
N LYS A 350 -4.00 21.69 12.25
CA LYS A 350 -3.14 21.62 13.44
C LYS A 350 -3.92 21.86 14.73
N VAL A 351 -4.78 22.87 14.77
CA VAL A 351 -5.57 23.20 15.96
C VAL A 351 -6.52 22.07 16.32
N SER A 352 -7.36 21.63 15.38
CA SER A 352 -8.31 20.53 15.61
C SER A 352 -7.59 19.24 16.03
N PHE A 353 -6.51 18.84 15.34
CA PHE A 353 -5.79 17.60 15.65
C PHE A 353 -5.03 17.67 17.00
N SER A 354 -4.59 18.85 17.44
CA SER A 354 -3.90 19.01 18.75
C SER A 354 -4.79 18.72 19.95
N PHE A 355 -6.08 18.99 19.85
CA PHE A 355 -7.02 18.59 20.91
C PHE A 355 -7.15 17.07 21.02
N MET A 356 -6.70 16.28 20.03
CA MET A 356 -6.73 14.82 20.11
C MET A 356 -5.58 14.24 20.96
N ILE A 357 -4.53 15.01 21.30
CA ILE A 357 -3.31 14.49 21.98
C ILE A 357 -3.62 13.68 23.25
N PRO A 358 -4.50 14.14 24.18
CA PRO A 358 -4.83 13.35 25.36
C PRO A 358 -5.34 11.96 24.98
N THR A 359 -6.17 11.86 23.95
CA THR A 359 -6.74 10.60 23.46
C THR A 359 -5.74 9.75 22.69
N LEU A 360 -4.84 10.38 21.93
CA LEU A 360 -3.75 9.67 21.25
C LEU A 360 -2.85 8.92 22.24
N ILE A 361 -2.63 9.48 23.43
CA ILE A 361 -1.77 8.88 24.45
C ILE A 361 -2.59 7.97 25.39
N PHE A 362 -3.69 8.48 25.94
CA PHE A 362 -4.43 7.83 27.02
C PHE A 362 -5.02 6.48 26.62
N LEU A 363 -5.67 6.40 25.46
CA LEU A 363 -6.44 5.19 25.13
C LEU A 363 -5.50 4.01 24.81
N GLY A 364 -4.39 4.24 24.10
CA GLY A 364 -3.34 3.23 23.93
C GLY A 364 -2.74 2.78 25.27
N VAL A 365 -2.51 3.72 26.19
CA VAL A 365 -2.05 3.44 27.57
C VAL A 365 -3.05 2.60 28.35
N LEU A 366 -4.35 2.88 28.23
CA LEU A 366 -5.42 2.13 28.90
C LEU A 366 -5.35 0.65 28.48
N TYR A 367 -5.32 0.37 27.18
CA TYR A 367 -5.25 -0.99 26.66
C TYR A 367 -3.92 -1.69 26.97
N ALA A 368 -2.79 -0.96 26.97
CA ALA A 368 -1.51 -1.50 27.42
C ALA A 368 -1.55 -1.90 28.90
N SER A 369 -2.16 -1.06 29.74
CA SER A 369 -2.28 -1.28 31.19
C SER A 369 -3.22 -2.44 31.52
N VAL A 370 -4.34 -2.56 30.80
CA VAL A 370 -5.29 -3.69 30.92
C VAL A 370 -4.59 -5.01 30.54
N SER A 371 -3.89 -5.06 29.40
CA SER A 371 -3.14 -6.23 28.96
C SER A 371 -1.98 -6.58 29.90
N ALA A 372 -1.22 -5.57 30.37
CA ALA A 372 -0.13 -5.78 31.31
C ALA A 372 -0.62 -6.33 32.65
N ARG A 373 -1.76 -5.83 33.16
CA ARG A 373 -2.41 -6.37 34.37
C ARG A 373 -2.88 -7.80 34.17
N PHE A 374 -3.52 -8.08 33.03
CA PHE A 374 -3.96 -9.43 32.67
C PHE A 374 -2.82 -10.46 32.73
N ILE A 375 -1.65 -10.11 32.16
CA ILE A 375 -0.44 -10.95 32.16
C ILE A 375 0.20 -11.00 33.55
N PHE A 376 0.47 -9.84 34.15
CA PHE A 376 1.20 -9.72 35.41
C PHE A 376 0.49 -10.43 36.57
N PHE A 377 -0.85 -10.33 36.65
CA PHE A 377 -1.61 -10.96 37.73
C PHE A 377 -1.66 -12.48 37.65
N ARG A 378 -1.53 -13.03 36.44
CA ARG A 378 -1.47 -14.48 36.19
C ARG A 378 -0.06 -15.03 36.36
N LEU A 379 0.98 -14.28 35.95
CA LEU A 379 2.38 -14.67 36.17
C LEU A 379 2.77 -14.69 37.65
N PHE A 380 2.23 -13.78 38.45
CA PHE A 380 2.59 -13.62 39.88
C PHE A 380 1.47 -14.05 40.84
N GLU A 381 0.53 -14.86 40.37
CA GLU A 381 -0.52 -15.41 41.22
C GLU A 381 0.06 -16.17 42.42
N GLY A 382 -0.47 -15.92 43.63
CA GLY A 382 0.04 -16.51 44.87
C GLY A 382 1.39 -15.97 45.38
N THR A 383 2.01 -14.99 44.71
CA THR A 383 3.33 -14.45 45.12
C THR A 383 3.24 -13.08 45.80
N ARG A 384 4.26 -12.74 46.62
CA ARG A 384 4.38 -11.40 47.26
C ARG A 384 4.54 -10.24 46.25
N HIS A 385 4.91 -10.54 45.00
CA HIS A 385 5.21 -9.55 43.96
C HIS A 385 3.95 -8.93 43.33
N LYS A 386 2.80 -9.62 43.43
CA LYS A 386 1.51 -9.15 42.90
C LYS A 386 0.97 -7.93 43.66
N GLY A 387 1.11 -7.93 45.00
CA GLY A 387 0.54 -6.91 45.88
C GLY A 387 1.53 -5.89 46.46
N ASN A 388 2.84 -6.17 46.44
CA ASN A 388 3.86 -5.32 47.09
C ASN A 388 4.80 -4.63 46.09
N HIS A 389 5.32 -3.45 46.47
CA HIS A 389 6.37 -2.74 45.74
C HIS A 389 7.71 -3.47 45.87
N THR A 390 7.96 -4.44 44.98
CA THR A 390 9.21 -5.18 44.91
C THR A 390 9.95 -4.83 43.62
N VAL A 391 11.29 -4.89 43.64
CA VAL A 391 12.11 -4.62 42.44
C VAL A 391 11.76 -5.60 41.32
N VAL A 392 11.64 -6.90 41.64
CA VAL A 392 11.23 -7.94 40.68
C VAL A 392 9.84 -7.64 40.11
N GLY A 393 8.88 -7.26 40.96
CA GLY A 393 7.56 -6.86 40.52
C GLY A 393 7.66 -5.72 39.51
N TRP A 394 8.32 -4.60 39.85
CA TRP A 394 8.46 -3.41 39.01
C TRP A 394 9.20 -3.67 37.71
N ALA A 395 10.29 -4.43 37.75
CA ALA A 395 11.03 -4.85 36.56
C ALA A 395 10.16 -5.69 35.62
N SER A 396 9.44 -6.70 36.14
CA SER A 396 8.57 -7.54 35.31
C SER A 396 7.40 -6.76 34.70
N TRP A 397 6.81 -5.82 35.44
CA TRP A 397 5.76 -4.95 34.89
C TRP A 397 6.26 -4.05 33.77
N ALA A 398 7.40 -3.39 33.98
CA ALA A 398 8.02 -2.57 32.95
C ALA A 398 8.41 -3.41 31.72
N ALA A 399 8.91 -4.64 31.92
CA ALA A 399 9.23 -5.55 30.83
C ALA A 399 8.01 -5.98 30.01
N ILE A 400 6.89 -6.29 30.67
CA ILE A 400 5.62 -6.62 30.00
C ILE A 400 5.13 -5.43 29.16
N LEU A 401 5.12 -4.23 29.73
CA LEU A 401 4.73 -3.01 29.03
C LEU A 401 5.65 -2.71 27.83
N ALA A 402 6.96 -2.87 28.01
CA ALA A 402 7.92 -2.67 26.93
C ALA A 402 7.65 -3.65 25.77
N ALA A 403 7.40 -4.92 26.08
CA ALA A 403 7.07 -5.92 25.07
C ALA A 403 5.77 -5.59 24.32
N LEU A 404 4.72 -5.15 25.03
CA LEU A 404 3.46 -4.74 24.41
C LEU A 404 3.64 -3.54 23.48
N TRP A 405 4.34 -2.49 23.91
CA TRP A 405 4.59 -1.29 23.08
C TRP A 405 5.53 -1.54 21.90
N ILE A 406 6.50 -2.45 22.03
CA ILE A 406 7.34 -2.90 20.91
C ILE A 406 6.48 -3.63 19.86
N LEU A 407 5.60 -4.54 20.31
CA LEU A 407 4.71 -5.26 19.39
C LEU A 407 3.72 -4.31 18.71
N ALA A 408 3.16 -3.35 19.47
CA ALA A 408 2.29 -2.31 18.95
C ALA A 408 2.97 -1.46 17.87
N PHE A 409 4.20 -1.01 18.12
CA PHE A 409 5.02 -0.32 17.14
C PHE A 409 5.21 -1.17 15.87
N ILE A 410 5.57 -2.46 16.01
CA ILE A 410 5.73 -3.36 14.85
C ILE A 410 4.43 -3.44 14.04
N ILE A 411 3.27 -3.56 14.69
CA ILE A 411 1.97 -3.61 13.99
C ILE A 411 1.71 -2.31 13.22
N ALA A 412 1.97 -1.15 13.83
CA ALA A 412 1.80 0.16 13.21
C ALA A 412 2.67 0.31 11.94
N GLU A 413 3.87 -0.26 11.96
CA GLU A 413 4.77 -0.26 10.80
C GLU A 413 4.42 -1.35 9.76
N VAL A 414 3.75 -2.41 10.17
CA VAL A 414 3.33 -3.47 9.24
C VAL A 414 2.05 -3.09 8.49
N ILE A 415 1.20 -2.25 9.09
CA ILE A 415 -0.05 -1.77 8.48
C ILE A 415 -0.14 -0.25 8.71
N PRO A 416 0.57 0.57 7.90
CA PRO A 416 0.65 2.02 8.09
C PRO A 416 -0.56 2.76 7.49
N PHE A 417 -1.75 2.15 7.53
CA PHE A 417 -2.97 2.67 6.95
C PHE A 417 -4.08 2.58 7.98
N PHE A 418 -4.61 3.74 8.39
CA PHE A 418 -5.58 3.85 9.46
C PHE A 418 -6.85 3.03 9.19
N SER A 419 -7.47 3.19 8.02
CA SER A 419 -8.68 2.45 7.63
C SER A 419 -8.47 0.94 7.57
N ASP A 420 -7.32 0.51 7.05
CA ASP A 420 -7.08 -0.93 6.84
C ASP A 420 -6.76 -1.62 8.16
N LEU A 421 -6.11 -0.92 9.10
CA LEU A 421 -5.85 -1.41 10.44
C LEU A 421 -7.18 -1.65 11.20
N LEU A 422 -8.12 -0.71 11.14
CA LEU A 422 -9.45 -0.86 11.74
C LEU A 422 -10.23 -2.04 11.12
N SER A 423 -10.21 -2.15 9.80
CA SER A 423 -10.86 -3.25 9.06
C SER A 423 -10.31 -4.62 9.47
N ILE A 424 -8.98 -4.77 9.60
CA ILE A 424 -8.37 -6.03 10.07
C ILE A 424 -8.78 -6.36 11.50
N MET A 425 -8.81 -5.36 12.38
CA MET A 425 -9.22 -5.56 13.77
C MET A 425 -10.67 -6.04 13.83
N SER A 426 -11.55 -5.47 13.02
CA SER A 426 -12.95 -5.87 12.98
C SER A 426 -13.15 -7.30 12.49
N SER A 427 -12.50 -7.69 11.39
CA SER A 427 -12.65 -9.06 10.87
C SER A 427 -12.18 -10.12 11.86
N LEU A 428 -11.02 -9.89 12.48
CA LEU A 428 -10.37 -10.89 13.32
C LEU A 428 -10.97 -10.98 14.71
N PHE A 429 -11.33 -9.85 15.33
CA PHE A 429 -11.69 -9.80 16.74
C PHE A 429 -13.19 -9.57 16.96
N ASP A 430 -13.82 -8.64 16.23
CA ASP A 430 -15.25 -8.37 16.39
C ASP A 430 -16.13 -9.53 15.94
N SER A 431 -15.65 -10.35 15.00
CA SER A 431 -16.32 -11.60 14.62
C SER A 431 -16.71 -12.44 15.84
N PHE A 432 -15.84 -12.51 16.85
CA PHE A 432 -16.10 -13.19 18.10
C PHE A 432 -16.69 -12.27 19.16
N PHE A 433 -15.98 -11.17 19.47
CA PHE A 433 -16.32 -10.29 20.59
C PHE A 433 -17.49 -9.36 20.32
N GLY A 434 -17.91 -9.16 19.08
CA GLY A 434 -19.10 -8.39 18.71
C GLY A 434 -20.31 -9.26 18.39
N PHE A 435 -20.10 -10.51 17.94
CA PHE A 435 -21.17 -11.33 17.37
C PHE A 435 -21.25 -12.77 17.90
N ILE A 436 -20.27 -13.65 17.59
CA ILE A 436 -20.40 -15.10 17.85
C ILE A 436 -20.63 -15.41 19.32
N PHE A 437 -19.84 -14.81 20.23
CA PHE A 437 -19.94 -15.11 21.65
C PHE A 437 -21.34 -14.80 22.18
N TRP A 438 -21.96 -13.71 21.74
CA TRP A 438 -23.24 -13.27 22.27
C TRP A 438 -24.42 -14.02 21.67
N GLY A 439 -24.32 -14.42 20.40
CA GLY A 439 -25.26 -15.37 19.81
C GLY A 439 -25.28 -16.71 20.56
N VAL A 440 -24.10 -17.24 20.90
CA VAL A 440 -23.96 -18.47 21.69
C VAL A 440 -24.43 -18.26 23.13
N ALA A 441 -24.08 -17.14 23.76
CA ALA A 441 -24.51 -16.81 25.13
C ALA A 441 -26.03 -16.79 25.24
N TYR A 442 -26.71 -16.15 24.30
CA TYR A 442 -28.17 -16.16 24.25
C TYR A 442 -28.71 -17.59 24.16
N MET A 443 -28.21 -18.40 23.22
CA MET A 443 -28.68 -19.78 23.05
C MET A 443 -28.47 -20.62 24.31
N ARG A 444 -27.32 -20.47 24.98
CA ARG A 444 -27.01 -21.22 26.22
C ARG A 444 -27.85 -20.77 27.40
N MET A 445 -28.03 -19.47 27.61
CA MET A 445 -28.91 -18.96 28.66
C MET A 445 -30.35 -19.45 28.46
N ARG A 446 -30.88 -19.39 27.22
CA ARG A 446 -32.24 -19.87 26.94
C ARG A 446 -32.40 -21.38 26.99
N HIS A 447 -31.36 -22.13 26.63
CA HIS A 447 -31.33 -23.57 26.84
C HIS A 447 -31.31 -23.92 28.33
N ALA A 448 -30.60 -23.16 29.16
CA ALA A 448 -30.61 -23.36 30.62
C ALA A 448 -31.98 -23.04 31.24
N ASP A 449 -32.65 -21.97 30.77
CA ASP A 449 -33.95 -21.54 31.31
C ASP A 449 -35.10 -22.49 30.93
N TYR A 450 -35.12 -23.00 29.69
CA TYR A 450 -36.27 -23.71 29.13
C TYR A 450 -35.95 -25.14 28.64
N GLY A 451 -34.71 -25.60 28.77
CA GLY A 451 -34.25 -26.91 28.33
C GLY A 451 -34.07 -27.06 26.81
N PRO A 452 -33.82 -28.29 26.32
CA PRO A 452 -33.68 -28.57 24.89
C PRO A 452 -34.99 -28.22 24.15
N GLY A 453 -34.85 -27.51 23.03
CA GLY A 453 -35.99 -27.03 22.24
C GLY A 453 -36.63 -25.72 22.74
N PHE A 454 -35.90 -24.88 23.50
CA PHE A 454 -36.39 -23.59 24.03
C PHE A 454 -37.09 -22.69 22.98
N TYR A 455 -36.64 -22.76 21.72
CA TYR A 455 -37.18 -21.97 20.61
C TYR A 455 -38.62 -22.37 20.25
N LYS A 456 -38.99 -23.66 20.40
CA LYS A 456 -40.39 -24.12 20.24
C LYS A 456 -41.23 -23.78 21.47
N LYS A 457 -40.66 -23.95 22.67
CA LYS A 457 -41.38 -23.74 23.95
C LYS A 457 -41.78 -22.28 24.18
N ARG A 458 -41.01 -21.32 23.67
CA ARG A 458 -41.34 -19.88 23.72
C ARG A 458 -42.16 -19.39 22.53
N GLY A 459 -42.66 -20.30 21.67
CA GLY A 459 -43.46 -19.96 20.49
C GLY A 459 -42.72 -19.04 19.50
N ILE A 460 -43.42 -18.07 18.92
CA ILE A 460 -42.86 -17.16 17.90
C ILE A 460 -41.65 -16.37 18.43
N ARG A 461 -41.70 -15.90 19.68
CA ARG A 461 -40.58 -15.18 20.31
C ARG A 461 -39.33 -16.05 20.47
N GLY A 462 -39.52 -17.34 20.77
CA GLY A 462 -38.44 -18.33 20.82
C GLY A 462 -37.76 -18.53 19.48
N TRP A 463 -38.57 -18.67 18.41
CA TRP A 463 -38.09 -18.79 17.04
C TRP A 463 -37.37 -17.52 16.56
N VAL A 464 -37.97 -16.35 16.75
CA VAL A 464 -37.35 -15.07 16.36
C VAL A 464 -36.03 -14.88 17.09
N GLY A 465 -35.99 -15.07 18.42
CA GLY A 465 -34.76 -14.94 19.19
C GLY A 465 -33.70 -15.95 18.76
N PHE A 466 -34.07 -17.19 18.45
CA PHE A 466 -33.13 -18.18 17.93
C PHE A 466 -32.58 -17.79 16.55
N LEU A 467 -33.45 -17.37 15.62
CA LEU A 467 -33.05 -16.97 14.27
C LEU A 467 -32.17 -15.73 14.26
N VAL A 468 -32.49 -14.72 15.07
CA VAL A 468 -31.65 -13.51 15.22
C VAL A 468 -30.26 -13.88 15.73
N ASN A 469 -30.14 -14.72 16.76
CA ASN A 469 -28.84 -15.09 17.31
C ASN A 469 -28.07 -16.07 16.42
N ALA A 470 -28.76 -16.93 15.66
CA ALA A 470 -28.14 -17.73 14.61
C ALA A 470 -27.59 -16.82 13.49
N ALA A 471 -28.34 -15.79 13.10
CA ALA A 471 -27.87 -14.78 12.15
C ALA A 471 -26.66 -14.00 12.67
N LEU A 472 -26.61 -13.64 13.96
CA LEU A 472 -25.43 -13.03 14.57
C LEU A 472 -24.19 -13.93 14.46
N ILE A 473 -24.32 -15.22 14.73
CA ILE A 473 -23.21 -16.17 14.55
C ILE A 473 -22.77 -16.20 13.09
N CYS A 474 -23.70 -16.25 12.13
CA CYS A 474 -23.37 -16.19 10.71
C CYS A 474 -22.71 -14.87 10.30
N ILE A 475 -23.13 -13.74 10.85
CA ILE A 475 -22.49 -12.43 10.63
C ILE A 475 -21.05 -12.45 11.17
N GLY A 476 -20.82 -12.98 12.37
CA GLY A 476 -19.47 -13.11 12.89
C GLY A 476 -18.58 -14.01 12.03
N LEU A 477 -19.10 -15.14 11.54
CA LEU A 477 -18.38 -15.99 10.59
C LEU A 477 -18.13 -15.29 9.24
N TYR A 478 -19.05 -14.42 8.82
CA TYR A 478 -18.89 -13.60 7.63
C TYR A 478 -17.79 -12.55 7.78
N PHE A 479 -17.69 -11.92 8.96
CA PHE A 479 -16.58 -11.01 9.29
C PHE A 479 -15.25 -11.77 9.30
N LEU A 480 -15.22 -12.97 9.89
CA LEU A 480 -14.01 -13.76 9.99
C LEU A 480 -13.53 -14.31 8.63
N GLY A 481 -14.44 -14.68 7.73
CA GLY A 481 -14.10 -15.20 6.41
C GLY A 481 -13.99 -14.08 5.37
N PRO A 482 -15.08 -13.74 4.67
CA PRO A 482 -15.14 -12.65 3.70
C PRO A 482 -14.60 -11.30 4.19
N GLY A 483 -14.85 -10.92 5.44
CA GLY A 483 -14.30 -9.68 6.02
C GLY A 483 -12.78 -9.71 6.06
N THR A 484 -12.16 -10.75 6.63
CA THR A 484 -10.70 -10.91 6.64
C THR A 484 -10.10 -10.88 5.23
N TYR A 485 -10.76 -11.51 4.26
CA TYR A 485 -10.33 -11.44 2.86
C TYR A 485 -10.32 -10.00 2.34
N ALA A 486 -11.41 -9.25 2.55
CA ALA A 486 -11.50 -7.86 2.12
C ALA A 486 -10.47 -6.95 2.83
N SER A 487 -10.24 -7.15 4.13
CA SER A 487 -9.26 -6.38 4.90
C SER A 487 -7.82 -6.66 4.45
N ILE A 488 -7.47 -7.91 4.13
CA ILE A 488 -6.14 -8.25 3.60
C ILE A 488 -5.98 -7.68 2.19
N GLU A 489 -6.99 -7.82 1.33
CA GLU A 489 -6.94 -7.32 -0.04
C GLU A 489 -6.84 -5.79 -0.09
N THR A 490 -7.56 -5.07 0.79
CA THR A 490 -7.41 -3.61 0.93
C THR A 490 -6.01 -3.21 1.36
N VAL A 491 -5.39 -3.92 2.33
CA VAL A 491 -3.98 -3.68 2.68
C VAL A 491 -3.07 -3.88 1.46
N ILE A 492 -3.28 -4.94 0.68
CA ILE A 492 -2.48 -5.20 -0.54
C ILE A 492 -2.66 -4.04 -1.54
N GLN A 493 -3.89 -3.61 -1.78
CA GLN A 493 -4.21 -2.51 -2.69
C GLN A 493 -3.61 -1.18 -2.19
N SER A 494 -3.71 -0.86 -0.91
CA SER A 494 -3.10 0.33 -0.29
C SER A 494 -1.58 0.32 -0.42
N TYR A 495 -0.93 -0.85 -0.28
CA TYR A 495 0.50 -1.00 -0.54
C TYR A 495 0.90 -0.91 -2.01
N GLN A 496 -0.01 -1.24 -2.94
CA GLN A 496 0.21 -1.10 -4.38
C GLN A 496 0.02 0.35 -4.84
N ALA A 497 -0.97 1.07 -4.27
CA ALA A 497 -1.27 2.46 -4.58
C ALA A 497 -0.30 3.45 -3.91
N GLY A 498 0.21 3.13 -2.71
CA GLY A 498 1.18 3.95 -2.00
C GLY A 498 2.63 3.59 -2.35
N THR A 499 3.37 4.50 -2.97
CA THR A 499 4.82 4.36 -3.23
C THR A 499 5.59 4.18 -1.91
N LEU A 500 5.82 2.91 -1.54
CA LEU A 500 6.67 2.33 -0.48
C LEU A 500 7.00 3.26 0.71
N ARG A 501 6.13 3.31 1.73
CA ARG A 501 6.46 3.97 3.01
C ARG A 501 7.21 3.12 4.03
N ILE A 502 7.29 1.78 3.92
CA ILE A 502 8.02 0.95 4.92
C ILE A 502 8.85 -0.18 4.29
N ARG A 503 10.10 -0.24 4.75
CA ARG A 503 11.17 -1.18 4.40
C ARG A 503 11.31 -2.23 5.52
N PHE A 504 10.28 -3.06 5.75
CA PHE A 504 10.34 -4.26 6.61
C PHE A 504 10.16 -5.53 5.77
N ARG A 505 10.96 -6.57 6.04
CA ARG A 505 11.06 -7.81 5.25
C ARG A 505 9.69 -8.49 5.04
N ARG A 506 9.31 -8.73 3.78
CA ARG A 506 8.11 -9.49 3.31
C ARG A 506 8.01 -10.96 3.80
N GLY A 507 8.97 -11.47 4.59
CA GLY A 507 9.10 -12.90 4.89
C GLY A 507 8.15 -13.45 5.96
N ILE A 508 7.66 -12.62 6.89
CA ILE A 508 6.85 -13.10 8.03
C ILE A 508 5.34 -13.04 7.73
N ILE A 509 4.90 -12.08 6.91
CA ILE A 509 3.47 -11.88 6.59
C ILE A 509 2.99 -12.90 5.52
N THR A 510 3.86 -13.30 4.60
CA THR A 510 3.52 -14.25 3.52
C THR A 510 3.25 -15.66 4.03
N GLY A 511 3.83 -16.08 5.16
CA GLY A 511 3.58 -17.40 5.76
C GLY A 511 2.17 -17.53 6.34
N THR A 512 1.75 -16.54 7.14
CA THR A 512 0.45 -16.52 7.82
C THR A 512 -0.70 -16.25 6.84
N MET A 513 -0.50 -15.37 5.84
CA MET A 513 -1.50 -15.08 4.81
C MET A 513 -1.70 -16.24 3.81
N ARG A 514 -0.66 -17.04 3.50
CA ARG A 514 -0.80 -18.24 2.64
C ARG A 514 -1.64 -19.33 3.32
N ALA A 515 -1.58 -19.45 4.66
CA ALA A 515 -2.41 -20.39 5.41
C ALA A 515 -3.90 -20.00 5.35
N VAL A 516 -4.21 -18.71 5.51
CA VAL A 516 -5.58 -18.18 5.42
C VAL A 516 -6.12 -18.27 3.97
N HIS A 517 -5.29 -17.98 2.97
CA HIS A 517 -5.69 -18.08 1.56
C HIS A 517 -5.92 -19.53 1.10
N ARG A 518 -5.18 -20.50 1.65
CA ARG A 518 -5.42 -21.95 1.42
C ARG A 518 -6.72 -22.42 2.07
N SER A 519 -7.02 -21.98 3.30
CA SER A 519 -8.29 -22.32 3.97
C SER A 519 -9.52 -21.69 3.29
N ALA A 520 -9.39 -20.48 2.74
CA ALA A 520 -10.47 -19.83 1.99
C ALA A 520 -10.76 -20.50 0.63
N ARG A 521 -9.74 -21.05 -0.05
CA ARG A 521 -9.91 -21.78 -1.32
C ARG A 521 -10.71 -23.08 -1.18
N SER A 522 -10.62 -23.74 -0.02
CA SER A 522 -11.41 -24.94 0.28
C SER A 522 -12.92 -24.67 0.41
N LEU A 523 -13.33 -23.43 0.70
CA LEU A 523 -14.75 -23.04 0.78
C LEU A 523 -15.34 -22.61 -0.58
N SER A 524 -14.51 -22.20 -1.54
CA SER A 524 -14.93 -21.83 -2.90
C SER A 524 -15.22 -23.02 -3.83
N TYR A 525 -14.85 -24.26 -3.45
CA TYR A 525 -15.22 -25.47 -4.21
C TYR A 525 -16.72 -25.84 -4.09
N LEU A 526 -17.47 -25.21 -3.18
CA LEU A 526 -18.91 -25.41 -3.04
C LEU A 526 -19.76 -24.55 -4.01
N ARG A 527 -19.15 -23.64 -4.80
CA ARG A 527 -19.87 -22.88 -5.83
C ARG A 527 -20.11 -23.66 -7.13
N GLN A 528 -19.51 -24.84 -7.32
CA GLN A 528 -19.72 -25.67 -8.50
C GLN A 528 -20.91 -26.64 -8.40
N PHE A 529 -21.63 -26.66 -7.26
CA PHE A 529 -22.79 -27.54 -7.04
C PHE A 529 -24.17 -26.85 -7.11
N SER A 530 -24.24 -25.54 -7.37
CA SER A 530 -25.52 -24.81 -7.45
C SER A 530 -26.00 -24.42 -8.85
N SER A 531 -25.30 -24.79 -9.93
CA SER A 531 -25.82 -24.61 -11.31
C SER A 531 -26.41 -25.88 -11.93
N ALA A 532 -26.54 -26.97 -11.18
CA ALA A 532 -27.05 -28.27 -11.66
C ALA A 532 -28.52 -28.55 -11.26
N ALA A 533 -29.20 -27.62 -10.59
CA ALA A 533 -30.57 -27.82 -10.06
C ALA A 533 -31.67 -26.99 -10.78
N ALA A 534 -31.38 -26.42 -11.94
CA ALA A 534 -32.36 -25.68 -12.74
C ALA A 534 -32.27 -26.07 -14.23
N ASN A 535 -32.68 -27.29 -14.55
CA ASN A 535 -33.35 -27.71 -15.80
C ASN A 535 -33.25 -29.24 -16.00
N GLY A 536 -34.08 -29.99 -15.28
CA GLY A 536 -34.77 -31.15 -15.85
C GLY A 536 -36.19 -30.69 -16.17
N SER A 537 -36.87 -31.07 -17.25
CA SER A 537 -36.81 -32.27 -18.07
C SER A 537 -37.76 -32.10 -19.27
N ARG A 538 -37.51 -32.87 -20.35
CA ARG A 538 -38.41 -33.42 -21.40
C ARG A 538 -37.65 -33.41 -22.74
N SER A 539 -36.95 -34.48 -23.13
CA SER A 539 -37.39 -35.79 -23.67
C SER A 539 -37.99 -35.74 -25.10
N SER A 540 -37.17 -36.09 -26.09
CA SER A 540 -37.45 -37.02 -27.22
C SER A 540 -36.23 -37.01 -28.17
N ARG A 541 -35.41 -38.07 -28.22
CA ARG A 541 -35.45 -39.18 -29.21
C ARG A 541 -35.59 -38.74 -30.67
N SER A 542 -34.47 -38.83 -31.41
CA SER A 542 -34.24 -39.76 -32.54
C SER A 542 -33.47 -39.12 -33.71
N SER A 543 -32.45 -39.84 -34.22
CA SER A 543 -32.02 -40.05 -35.64
C SER A 543 -31.89 -38.84 -36.59
N ALA A 544 -31.02 -38.77 -37.59
CA ALA A 544 -29.90 -39.52 -38.13
C ALA A 544 -29.43 -38.71 -39.38
N LEU A 545 -28.17 -38.86 -39.76
CA LEU A 545 -27.65 -38.90 -41.14
C LEU A 545 -27.81 -37.73 -42.15
N LEU A 546 -26.63 -37.37 -42.68
CA LEU A 546 -26.23 -37.23 -44.09
C LEU A 546 -26.62 -35.99 -44.93
N GLN A 547 -25.53 -35.43 -45.53
CA GLN A 547 -25.39 -34.94 -46.92
C GLN A 547 -26.24 -33.72 -47.33
N SER A 548 -25.92 -32.94 -48.38
CA SER A 548 -24.68 -32.51 -49.04
C SER A 548 -25.14 -31.54 -50.13
N ALA A 549 -24.41 -30.44 -50.36
CA ALA A 549 -24.38 -29.67 -51.61
C ALA A 549 -25.73 -29.01 -52.04
N THR A 550 -25.85 -27.99 -52.89
CA THR A 550 -25.03 -27.38 -53.94
C THR A 550 -25.64 -25.99 -54.28
N SER A 551 -24.75 -25.02 -54.45
CA SER A 551 -24.66 -23.97 -55.48
C SER A 551 -25.86 -23.32 -56.19
N SER A 552 -25.56 -22.07 -56.61
CA SER A 552 -26.04 -21.27 -57.77
C SER A 552 -27.22 -20.32 -57.46
N GLY A 553 -27.22 -19.06 -57.86
CA GLY A 553 -26.32 -18.22 -58.67
C GLY A 553 -27.12 -16.99 -59.15
N VAL A 554 -26.41 -15.99 -59.69
CA VAL A 554 -26.82 -14.98 -60.70
C VAL A 554 -26.47 -13.51 -60.34
N ARG A 555 -25.87 -12.87 -61.35
CA ARG A 555 -25.31 -11.52 -61.55
C ARG A 555 -26.43 -10.45 -61.64
N SER A 556 -26.25 -9.12 -61.72
CA SER A 556 -25.20 -8.27 -62.32
C SER A 556 -25.28 -6.78 -61.87
N SER A 557 -24.14 -6.08 -62.04
CA SER A 557 -23.84 -4.66 -62.38
C SER A 557 -24.99 -3.67 -62.67
N ALA A 558 -24.89 -2.34 -62.56
CA ALA A 558 -23.87 -1.34 -62.15
C ALA A 558 -24.54 0.06 -62.17
N GLY A 559 -23.99 1.04 -61.43
CA GLY A 559 -24.35 2.46 -61.54
C GLY A 559 -23.60 3.36 -60.54
N ARG A 560 -22.67 4.19 -61.04
CA ARG A 560 -21.98 5.33 -60.38
C ARG A 560 -22.62 6.64 -60.93
N PRO A 561 -22.36 7.90 -60.46
CA PRO A 561 -21.67 8.39 -59.25
C PRO A 561 -22.25 9.69 -58.56
N VAL A 562 -21.78 10.02 -57.33
CA VAL A 562 -21.36 11.37 -56.76
C VAL A 562 -22.46 12.44 -56.50
N ILE A 563 -22.71 13.02 -55.29
CA ILE A 563 -21.96 14.06 -54.50
C ILE A 563 -22.57 14.23 -53.06
N SER A 564 -21.71 14.35 -52.03
CA SER A 564 -21.73 15.20 -50.77
C SER A 564 -22.97 15.21 -49.84
N THR A 565 -22.95 15.28 -48.50
CA THR A 565 -21.97 15.68 -47.46
C THR A 565 -22.53 15.26 -46.09
N GLY A 566 -21.70 14.89 -45.12
CA GLY A 566 -22.14 14.71 -43.74
C GLY A 566 -21.12 13.97 -42.88
N ALA A 567 -20.04 14.66 -42.49
CA ALA A 567 -19.00 14.12 -41.62
C ALA A 567 -19.51 13.97 -40.18
N SER A 568 -19.33 12.78 -39.60
CA SER A 568 -19.34 12.60 -38.14
C SER A 568 -18.02 11.91 -37.74
N ARG A 569 -17.20 12.63 -36.97
CA ARG A 569 -15.91 12.19 -36.44
C ARG A 569 -16.15 11.18 -35.31
N SER A 570 -15.71 9.94 -35.52
CA SER A 570 -15.53 8.95 -34.45
C SER A 570 -14.25 9.30 -33.67
N LEU A 571 -14.39 9.57 -32.38
CA LEU A 571 -13.28 9.78 -31.44
C LEU A 571 -12.68 8.42 -31.09
N ILE A 572 -11.43 8.23 -31.48
CA ILE A 572 -10.59 7.08 -31.13
C ILE A 572 -10.11 7.30 -29.68
N SER A 573 -10.48 6.38 -28.78
CA SER A 573 -9.98 6.33 -27.40
C SER A 573 -8.46 6.13 -27.37
N PRO A 574 -7.70 6.83 -26.49
CA PRO A 574 -6.27 6.60 -26.35
C PRO A 574 -6.00 5.32 -25.56
N ALA A 575 -5.13 4.46 -26.12
CA ALA A 575 -4.63 3.26 -25.47
C ALA A 575 -3.78 3.62 -24.23
N GLY A 576 -3.99 2.88 -23.14
CA GLY A 576 -3.34 3.12 -21.85
C GLY A 576 -1.83 2.92 -21.90
N PHE A 577 -1.11 3.91 -21.35
CA PHE A 577 0.33 3.88 -21.11
C PHE A 577 0.68 2.85 -20.04
N ARG A 578 1.59 1.92 -20.34
CA ARG A 578 2.22 1.03 -19.36
C ARG A 578 3.66 1.51 -19.12
N ASN A 579 3.93 2.01 -17.92
CA ASN A 579 5.23 2.53 -17.51
C ASN A 579 6.15 1.41 -17.00
N ALA A 580 7.45 1.51 -17.30
CA ALA A 580 8.50 0.61 -16.82
C ALA A 580 9.00 0.95 -15.40
N SER A 581 8.09 1.22 -14.46
CA SER A 581 8.36 1.19 -13.02
C SER A 581 8.15 -0.23 -12.48
N SER A 582 8.88 -0.64 -11.43
CA SER A 582 8.87 -2.00 -10.85
C SER A 582 7.48 -2.66 -10.94
N SER A 583 7.33 -3.60 -11.86
CA SER A 583 6.06 -4.25 -12.11
C SER A 583 5.60 -5.01 -10.87
N THR A 584 4.29 -4.97 -10.60
CA THR A 584 3.57 -5.70 -9.54
C THR A 584 3.48 -7.20 -9.86
N VAL A 585 4.61 -7.79 -10.19
CA VAL A 585 4.74 -9.21 -10.52
C VAL A 585 4.92 -9.96 -9.21
N ASP A 586 4.08 -10.98 -8.98
CA ASP A 586 4.22 -11.95 -7.89
C ASP A 586 5.70 -12.40 -7.82
N PRO A 587 6.37 -12.44 -6.65
CA PRO A 587 7.72 -12.99 -6.55
C PRO A 587 7.87 -14.39 -7.14
N ALA A 588 6.77 -15.16 -7.24
CA ALA A 588 6.74 -16.46 -7.91
C ALA A 588 6.81 -16.41 -9.46
N THR A 589 6.66 -15.23 -10.08
CA THR A 589 6.64 -15.04 -11.54
C THR A 589 7.78 -14.15 -12.06
N LEU A 590 8.65 -13.64 -11.19
CA LEU A 590 9.85 -12.89 -11.61
C LEU A 590 10.89 -13.82 -12.25
N LYS A 591 11.45 -13.36 -13.38
CA LYS A 591 12.55 -14.05 -14.06
C LYS A 591 13.86 -13.84 -13.29
N ARG A 592 14.81 -14.74 -13.48
CA ARG A 592 16.14 -14.67 -12.88
C ARG A 592 17.20 -14.59 -13.96
N THR A 593 18.25 -13.82 -13.72
CA THR A 593 19.44 -13.85 -14.56
C THR A 593 20.29 -15.07 -14.21
N GLN A 594 21.23 -15.40 -15.10
CA GLN A 594 22.19 -16.49 -14.89
C GLN A 594 23.13 -16.26 -13.70
N LEU A 595 23.22 -15.01 -13.21
CA LEU A 595 24.01 -14.61 -12.06
C LEU A 595 23.20 -14.51 -10.75
N TYR A 596 21.92 -14.92 -10.75
CA TYR A 596 21.07 -14.79 -9.56
C TYR A 596 21.69 -15.38 -8.29
N ASP A 597 22.19 -16.62 -8.38
CA ASP A 597 22.77 -17.31 -7.23
C ASP A 597 24.05 -16.62 -6.74
N LEU A 598 24.87 -16.10 -7.67
CA LEU A 598 26.05 -15.29 -7.34
C LEU A 598 25.64 -14.03 -6.58
N HIS A 599 24.60 -13.32 -7.02
CA HIS A 599 24.13 -12.12 -6.34
C HIS A 599 23.68 -12.42 -4.91
N VAL A 600 22.91 -13.49 -4.71
CA VAL A 600 22.45 -13.93 -3.39
C VAL A 600 23.64 -14.28 -2.50
N ALA A 601 24.60 -15.05 -3.02
CA ALA A 601 25.82 -15.44 -2.31
C ALA A 601 26.67 -14.23 -1.90
N ARG A 602 26.75 -13.20 -2.75
CA ARG A 602 27.46 -11.94 -2.51
C ARG A 602 26.64 -10.94 -1.68
N GLY A 603 25.51 -11.37 -1.12
CA GLY A 603 24.71 -10.58 -0.19
C GLY A 603 23.92 -9.45 -0.84
N ALA A 604 23.58 -9.57 -2.13
CA ALA A 604 22.75 -8.60 -2.82
C ALA A 604 21.39 -8.39 -2.14
N LYS A 605 20.93 -7.15 -2.13
CA LYS A 605 19.53 -6.83 -1.88
C LYS A 605 18.76 -6.93 -3.19
N MET A 606 18.14 -8.08 -3.44
CA MET A 606 17.35 -8.33 -4.64
C MET A 606 16.02 -7.56 -4.61
N VAL A 607 15.63 -6.98 -5.75
CA VAL A 607 14.36 -6.26 -5.96
C VAL A 607 13.73 -6.62 -7.30
N PRO A 608 12.40 -6.53 -7.45
CA PRO A 608 11.74 -6.62 -8.74
C PRO A 608 12.14 -5.43 -9.63
N PHE A 609 12.66 -5.70 -10.81
CA PHE A 609 13.00 -4.67 -11.80
C PHE A 609 12.77 -5.22 -13.22
N ALA A 610 11.91 -4.56 -14.00
CA ALA A 610 11.57 -4.97 -15.37
C ALA A 610 11.17 -6.46 -15.53
N GLY A 611 10.46 -7.03 -14.55
CA GLY A 611 10.06 -8.44 -14.55
C GLY A 611 11.16 -9.43 -14.13
N PHE A 612 12.31 -8.96 -13.64
CA PHE A 612 13.41 -9.77 -13.12
C PHE A 612 13.68 -9.52 -11.63
N GLU A 613 14.27 -10.50 -10.95
CA GLU A 613 14.94 -10.29 -9.66
C GLU A 613 16.36 -9.74 -9.88
N MET A 614 16.58 -8.46 -9.58
CA MET A 614 17.86 -7.77 -9.83
C MET A 614 18.49 -7.20 -8.55
N PRO A 615 19.82 -7.12 -8.44
CA PRO A 615 20.51 -6.54 -7.29
C PRO A 615 20.35 -5.00 -7.25
N LEU A 616 19.67 -4.48 -6.22
CA LEU A 616 19.60 -3.02 -5.99
C LEU A 616 20.95 -2.46 -5.51
N GLN A 617 21.59 -3.18 -4.59
CA GLN A 617 22.87 -2.88 -3.95
C GLN A 617 23.39 -4.15 -3.23
N TYR A 618 24.65 -4.13 -2.82
CA TYR A 618 25.29 -5.21 -2.06
C TYR A 618 25.50 -4.78 -0.60
N LYS A 619 25.87 -5.72 0.28
CA LYS A 619 26.01 -5.47 1.74
C LYS A 619 27.28 -4.73 2.11
N ASP A 620 28.33 -4.88 1.32
CA ASP A 620 29.68 -4.41 1.59
C ASP A 620 29.87 -2.91 1.33
N LEU A 621 29.05 -2.31 0.45
CA LEU A 621 29.07 -0.88 0.16
C LEU A 621 27.65 -0.29 0.16
N SER A 622 27.51 0.93 0.67
CA SER A 622 26.30 1.73 0.41
C SER A 622 26.20 2.06 -1.08
N HIS A 623 25.02 2.44 -1.57
CA HIS A 623 24.89 2.86 -2.99
C HIS A 623 25.74 4.11 -3.31
N VAL A 624 25.99 4.98 -2.32
CA VAL A 624 26.87 6.15 -2.46
C VAL A 624 28.33 5.72 -2.59
N ASP A 625 28.77 4.77 -1.77
CA ASP A 625 30.16 4.28 -1.81
C ASP A 625 30.40 3.41 -3.04
N SER A 626 29.42 2.61 -3.46
CA SER A 626 29.46 1.84 -4.71
C SER A 626 29.53 2.76 -5.94
N HIS A 627 28.81 3.89 -5.93
CA HIS A 627 28.95 4.92 -6.95
C HIS A 627 30.39 5.46 -7.00
N LYS A 628 30.93 5.91 -5.87
CA LYS A 628 32.29 6.45 -5.78
C LYS A 628 33.34 5.42 -6.20
N TRP A 629 33.19 4.18 -5.75
CA TRP A 629 34.04 3.07 -6.17
C TRP A 629 34.07 2.92 -7.69
N THR A 630 32.92 3.03 -8.36
CA THR A 630 32.86 2.95 -9.83
C THR A 630 33.62 4.10 -10.50
N ARG A 631 33.58 5.30 -9.93
CA ARG A 631 34.30 6.49 -10.43
C ARG A 631 35.81 6.43 -10.20
N GLU A 632 36.25 5.72 -9.15
CA GLU A 632 37.65 5.65 -8.71
C GLU A 632 38.37 4.38 -9.21
N LYS A 633 37.64 3.28 -9.42
CA LYS A 633 38.19 1.94 -9.68
C LYS A 633 37.45 1.22 -10.82
N ALA A 634 36.88 0.04 -10.57
CA ALA A 634 35.99 -0.63 -11.51
C ALA A 634 34.84 -1.33 -10.76
N SER A 635 33.67 -1.33 -11.37
CA SER A 635 32.49 -2.04 -10.89
C SER A 635 31.93 -2.96 -11.95
N LEU A 636 31.49 -4.14 -11.52
CA LEU A 636 30.80 -5.12 -12.35
C LEU A 636 29.29 -5.04 -12.10
N PHE A 637 28.53 -4.81 -13.17
CA PHE A 637 27.07 -4.80 -13.17
C PHE A 637 26.52 -5.99 -13.94
N ASP A 638 25.48 -6.63 -13.40
CA ASP A 638 24.66 -7.56 -14.16
C ASP A 638 23.56 -6.81 -14.91
N VAL A 639 23.64 -6.85 -16.25
CA VAL A 639 22.66 -6.24 -17.15
C VAL A 639 22.00 -7.29 -18.06
N SER A 640 22.04 -8.56 -17.66
CA SER A 640 21.53 -9.71 -18.43
C SER A 640 20.00 -9.69 -18.64
N HIS A 641 19.29 -8.84 -17.90
CA HIS A 641 17.85 -8.63 -18.05
C HIS A 641 17.48 -7.85 -19.33
N MET A 642 18.42 -7.08 -19.90
CA MET A 642 18.23 -6.37 -21.18
C MET A 642 18.04 -7.35 -22.34
N VAL A 643 17.42 -6.89 -23.44
CA VAL A 643 17.11 -7.76 -24.57
C VAL A 643 18.22 -7.66 -25.60
N GLN A 644 18.91 -8.78 -25.86
CA GLN A 644 19.94 -8.86 -26.88
C GLN A 644 19.34 -9.38 -28.18
N HIS A 645 19.52 -8.65 -29.28
CA HIS A 645 19.00 -9.01 -30.60
C HIS A 645 20.15 -9.22 -31.59
N ARG A 646 19.96 -10.18 -32.49
CA ARG A 646 20.76 -10.34 -33.69
C ARG A 646 19.86 -10.25 -34.91
N LEU A 647 20.22 -9.38 -35.85
CA LEU A 647 19.49 -9.16 -37.09
C LEU A 647 20.46 -9.32 -38.26
N SER A 648 20.15 -10.23 -39.18
CA SER A 648 21.04 -10.56 -40.29
C SER A 648 20.30 -10.71 -41.62
N GLY A 649 21.01 -10.48 -42.73
CA GLY A 649 20.53 -10.64 -44.10
C GLY A 649 20.35 -9.31 -44.82
N ARG A 650 20.23 -9.36 -46.15
CA ARG A 650 20.15 -8.19 -47.05
C ARG A 650 19.13 -7.11 -46.65
N GLY A 651 18.04 -7.48 -45.97
CA GLY A 651 17.02 -6.55 -45.51
C GLY A 651 17.33 -5.86 -44.18
N ALA A 652 18.33 -6.30 -43.42
CA ALA A 652 18.61 -5.83 -42.07
C ALA A 652 18.99 -4.33 -42.04
N LEU A 653 19.92 -3.90 -42.90
CA LEU A 653 20.32 -2.49 -42.98
C LEU A 653 19.16 -1.59 -43.45
N PRO A 654 18.44 -1.89 -44.55
CA PRO A 654 17.26 -1.11 -44.96
C PRO A 654 16.21 -0.97 -43.85
N LEU A 655 15.90 -2.05 -43.13
CA LEU A 655 14.94 -2.02 -42.03
C LEU A 655 15.41 -1.10 -40.89
N LEU A 656 16.66 -1.28 -40.42
CA LEU A 656 17.20 -0.46 -39.34
C LEU A 656 17.35 1.02 -39.74
N MET A 657 17.66 1.30 -41.00
CA MET A 657 17.67 2.67 -41.54
C MET A 657 16.25 3.27 -41.59
N LYS A 658 15.20 2.47 -41.77
CA LYS A 658 13.81 2.93 -41.69
C LYS A 658 13.40 3.24 -40.25
N VAL A 659 13.60 2.31 -39.33
CA VAL A 659 13.02 2.41 -37.97
C VAL A 659 13.87 3.22 -36.99
N THR A 660 15.08 3.63 -37.40
CA THR A 660 15.98 4.45 -36.57
C THR A 660 16.48 5.68 -37.33
N PRO A 661 16.91 6.76 -36.64
CA PRO A 661 17.40 7.97 -37.27
C PRO A 661 18.93 7.99 -37.51
N SER A 662 19.66 6.96 -37.05
CA SER A 662 21.12 6.89 -37.14
C SER A 662 21.58 6.49 -38.56
N SER A 663 22.77 6.92 -38.98
CA SER A 663 23.37 6.51 -40.27
C SER A 663 24.13 5.19 -40.13
N LEU A 664 23.39 4.09 -40.03
CA LEU A 664 23.95 2.75 -39.82
C LEU A 664 24.66 2.20 -41.06
N ASP A 665 24.35 2.72 -42.24
CA ASP A 665 25.03 2.44 -43.51
C ASP A 665 26.50 2.89 -43.49
N LYS A 666 26.77 3.99 -42.78
CA LYS A 666 28.11 4.56 -42.59
C LYS A 666 28.84 4.04 -41.36
N LEU A 667 28.14 3.35 -40.46
CA LEU A 667 28.74 2.75 -39.28
C LEU A 667 29.71 1.64 -39.74
N PRO A 668 31.01 1.71 -39.42
CA PRO A 668 31.95 0.66 -39.79
C PRO A 668 31.63 -0.66 -39.05
N ASN A 669 32.17 -1.77 -39.57
CA ASN A 669 32.06 -3.04 -38.89
C ASN A 669 32.74 -2.98 -37.51
N ASN A 670 32.15 -3.70 -36.57
CA ASN A 670 32.49 -3.74 -35.15
C ASN A 670 32.45 -2.36 -34.47
N GLN A 671 31.57 -1.47 -34.94
CA GLN A 671 31.28 -0.20 -34.27
C GLN A 671 29.82 -0.12 -33.85
N SER A 672 29.59 0.66 -32.81
CA SER A 672 28.34 0.82 -32.10
C SER A 672 27.94 2.29 -32.05
N THR A 673 26.64 2.55 -32.11
CA THR A 673 26.06 3.87 -31.86
C THR A 673 24.83 3.75 -30.98
N LEU A 674 24.61 4.74 -30.12
CA LEU A 674 23.30 4.94 -29.52
C LEU A 674 22.32 5.39 -30.62
N SER A 675 21.10 4.89 -30.56
CA SER A 675 20.00 5.20 -31.46
C SER A 675 18.67 5.10 -30.73
N CYS A 676 17.58 5.41 -31.44
CA CYS A 676 16.22 5.19 -30.97
C CYS A 676 15.42 4.41 -32.02
N LEU A 677 14.56 3.50 -31.55
CA LEU A 677 13.46 2.97 -32.35
C LEU A 677 12.36 4.03 -32.39
N LEU A 678 11.87 4.38 -33.58
CA LEU A 678 10.94 5.49 -33.76
C LEU A 678 9.60 5.01 -34.33
N GLU A 679 8.52 5.55 -33.76
CA GLU A 679 7.17 5.33 -34.26
C GLU A 679 6.97 6.04 -35.59
N ASP A 680 6.29 5.38 -36.53
CA ASP A 680 5.96 5.99 -37.82
C ASP A 680 5.00 7.17 -37.65
N GLY A 681 5.13 8.18 -38.51
CA GLY A 681 4.36 9.41 -38.45
C GLY A 681 4.77 10.37 -37.33
N THR A 682 4.67 9.96 -36.05
CA THR A 682 4.90 10.84 -34.89
C THR A 682 6.39 11.09 -34.61
N GLY A 683 7.25 10.10 -34.86
CA GLY A 683 8.65 10.14 -34.44
C GLY A 683 8.86 10.02 -32.94
N GLY A 684 7.85 9.53 -32.21
CA GLY A 684 7.96 9.21 -30.80
C GLY A 684 8.99 8.10 -30.55
N ILE A 685 9.71 8.18 -29.42
CA ILE A 685 10.73 7.19 -29.06
C ILE A 685 10.05 5.93 -28.50
N VAL A 686 10.05 4.85 -29.28
CA VAL A 686 9.53 3.53 -28.87
C VAL A 686 10.45 2.88 -27.84
N ASP A 687 11.76 2.97 -28.07
CA ASP A 687 12.83 2.65 -27.11
C ASP A 687 14.15 3.28 -27.55
N ASP A 688 15.10 3.46 -26.64
CA ASP A 688 16.50 3.76 -26.95
C ASP A 688 17.37 2.49 -26.92
N THR A 689 18.35 2.42 -27.82
CA THR A 689 19.12 1.19 -28.03
C THR A 689 20.53 1.47 -28.54
N VAL A 690 21.49 0.63 -28.14
CA VAL A 690 22.83 0.62 -28.73
C VAL A 690 22.86 -0.41 -29.86
N ILE A 691 23.18 0.05 -31.07
CA ILE A 691 23.26 -0.78 -32.27
C ILE A 691 24.71 -0.91 -32.71
N THR A 692 25.18 -2.15 -32.78
CA THR A 692 26.50 -2.56 -33.27
C THR A 692 26.36 -3.16 -34.67
N ARG A 693 27.13 -2.67 -35.63
CA ARG A 693 27.28 -3.35 -36.92
C ARG A 693 28.37 -4.41 -36.78
N LEU A 694 28.04 -5.69 -36.87
CA LEU A 694 29.02 -6.80 -36.80
C LEU A 694 29.61 -7.14 -38.17
N GLY A 695 28.85 -6.86 -39.24
CA GLY A 695 29.28 -7.08 -40.62
C GLY A 695 28.44 -6.30 -41.62
N PRO A 696 28.64 -6.52 -42.92
CA PRO A 696 27.91 -5.80 -43.98
C PRO A 696 26.39 -5.90 -43.85
N GLU A 697 25.89 -7.07 -43.49
CA GLU A 697 24.46 -7.41 -43.36
C GLU A 697 24.10 -7.96 -41.97
N GLU A 698 24.91 -7.67 -40.95
CA GLU A 698 24.73 -8.26 -39.62
C GLU A 698 24.84 -7.21 -38.53
N PHE A 699 23.81 -7.15 -37.68
CA PHE A 699 23.69 -6.18 -36.60
C PHE A 699 23.37 -6.90 -35.28
N TYR A 700 23.99 -6.41 -34.22
CA TYR A 700 23.70 -6.76 -32.83
C TYR A 700 23.22 -5.51 -32.12
N PHE A 701 22.11 -5.59 -31.40
CA PHE A 701 21.64 -4.44 -30.63
C PHE A 701 20.97 -4.87 -29.34
N VAL A 702 20.98 -3.95 -28.38
CA VAL A 702 20.46 -4.19 -27.03
C VAL A 702 19.37 -3.19 -26.72
N THR A 703 18.17 -3.66 -26.38
CA THR A 703 17.03 -2.81 -25.98
C THR A 703 16.73 -2.95 -24.48
N ASN A 704 15.96 -2.01 -23.94
CA ASN A 704 15.69 -1.92 -22.52
C ASN A 704 14.84 -3.10 -22.03
N ALA A 705 15.20 -3.64 -20.86
CA ALA A 705 14.48 -4.78 -20.28
C ALA A 705 12.99 -4.51 -20.04
N GLY A 706 12.64 -3.28 -19.63
CA GLY A 706 11.28 -2.87 -19.31
C GLY A 706 10.38 -2.67 -20.54
N ARG A 707 10.94 -2.71 -21.75
CA ARG A 707 10.24 -2.52 -23.03
C ARG A 707 10.23 -3.78 -23.89
N ARG A 708 10.68 -4.91 -23.34
CA ARG A 708 10.79 -6.18 -24.05
C ARG A 708 9.54 -6.57 -24.83
N GLU A 709 8.34 -6.42 -24.25
CA GLU A 709 7.11 -6.83 -24.94
C GLU A 709 6.79 -5.89 -26.11
N GLU A 710 6.90 -4.58 -25.88
CA GLU A 710 6.63 -3.56 -26.88
C GLU A 710 7.67 -3.54 -28.01
N ASP A 711 8.95 -3.67 -27.69
CA ASP A 711 10.04 -3.72 -28.67
C ASP A 711 9.90 -4.94 -29.57
N VAL A 712 9.60 -6.11 -28.97
CA VAL A 712 9.41 -7.35 -29.72
C VAL A 712 8.20 -7.22 -30.63
N ALA A 713 7.09 -6.65 -30.14
CA ALA A 713 5.90 -6.43 -30.97
C ALA A 713 6.18 -5.46 -32.13
N PHE A 714 6.85 -4.33 -31.85
CA PHE A 714 7.22 -3.33 -32.85
C PHE A 714 8.14 -3.92 -33.92
N LEU A 715 9.23 -4.59 -33.51
CA LEU A 715 10.18 -5.19 -34.44
C LEU A 715 9.54 -6.33 -35.23
N THR A 716 8.69 -7.14 -34.62
CA THR A 716 7.94 -8.20 -35.33
C THR A 716 7.11 -7.59 -36.46
N ALA A 717 6.33 -6.54 -36.17
CA ALA A 717 5.49 -5.89 -37.16
C ALA A 717 6.30 -5.32 -38.34
N GLU A 718 7.41 -4.64 -38.04
CA GLU A 718 8.30 -4.04 -39.04
C GLU A 718 9.02 -5.11 -39.88
N ILE A 719 9.50 -6.18 -39.25
CA ILE A 719 10.17 -7.31 -39.92
C ILE A 719 9.19 -8.08 -40.81
N ASP A 720 7.98 -8.38 -40.33
CA ASP A 720 6.98 -9.13 -41.09
C ASP A 720 6.48 -8.32 -42.30
N ALA A 721 6.28 -7.00 -42.13
CA ALA A 721 5.99 -6.11 -43.25
C ALA A 721 7.11 -6.14 -44.29
N HIS A 722 8.37 -6.08 -43.86
CA HIS A 722 9.53 -6.13 -44.75
C HIS A 722 9.61 -7.49 -45.49
N ARG A 723 9.44 -8.61 -44.77
CA ARG A 723 9.46 -9.97 -45.34
C ARG A 723 8.32 -10.19 -46.35
N LYS A 724 7.14 -9.61 -46.10
CA LYS A 724 6.02 -9.69 -47.03
C LYS A 724 6.33 -9.01 -48.37
N GLU A 725 7.09 -7.92 -48.35
CA GLU A 725 7.46 -7.16 -49.54
C GLU A 725 8.71 -7.73 -50.25
N HIS A 726 9.69 -8.26 -49.50
CA HIS A 726 11.02 -8.63 -50.02
C HIS A 726 11.35 -10.13 -49.94
N GLY A 727 10.40 -10.95 -49.50
CA GLY A 727 10.52 -12.41 -49.33
C GLY A 727 10.86 -12.82 -47.89
N ALA A 728 10.43 -14.03 -47.50
CA ALA A 728 10.57 -14.56 -46.13
C ALA A 728 12.03 -14.61 -45.64
N ASP A 729 12.97 -14.95 -46.53
CA ASP A 729 14.40 -15.08 -46.22
C ASP A 729 15.18 -13.75 -46.29
N SER A 730 14.49 -12.61 -46.49
CA SER A 730 15.15 -11.30 -46.58
C SER A 730 15.83 -10.85 -45.28
N ILE A 731 15.27 -11.27 -44.14
CA ILE A 731 15.74 -10.91 -42.79
C ILE A 731 15.61 -12.13 -41.88
N LYS A 732 16.69 -12.44 -41.15
CA LYS A 732 16.70 -13.34 -40.01
C LYS A 732 16.86 -12.51 -38.73
N TRP A 733 15.96 -12.73 -37.77
CA TRP A 733 15.98 -12.05 -36.47
C TRP A 733 15.94 -13.07 -35.35
N GLU A 734 16.83 -12.89 -34.38
CA GLU A 734 16.97 -13.77 -33.22
C GLU A 734 17.06 -12.94 -31.95
N ILE A 735 16.32 -13.33 -30.92
CA ILE A 735 16.49 -12.82 -29.56
C ILE A 735 17.44 -13.78 -28.84
N LEU A 736 18.60 -13.28 -28.42
CA LEU A 736 19.68 -14.07 -27.82
C LEU A 736 19.37 -14.31 -26.32
N SER A 737 18.44 -15.21 -26.05
CA SER A 737 18.00 -15.56 -24.69
C SER A 737 18.96 -16.48 -23.92
N ASP A 738 19.91 -17.09 -24.62
CA ASP A 738 20.92 -18.02 -24.15
C ASP A 738 22.22 -17.30 -23.71
N ARG A 739 22.16 -16.02 -23.36
CA ARG A 739 23.33 -15.21 -23.01
C ARG A 739 23.13 -14.36 -21.77
N ALA A 740 24.17 -14.22 -20.97
CA ALA A 740 24.28 -13.17 -19.96
C ALA A 740 24.92 -11.91 -20.56
N LEU A 741 24.74 -10.76 -19.90
CA LEU A 741 25.39 -9.51 -20.28
C LEU A 741 25.95 -8.83 -19.03
N LEU A 742 27.26 -8.68 -19.00
CA LEU A 742 27.99 -8.08 -17.88
C LEU A 742 28.55 -6.73 -18.31
N ALA A 743 28.47 -5.72 -17.45
CA ALA A 743 29.09 -4.42 -17.70
C ALA A 743 30.19 -4.15 -16.66
N LEU A 744 31.45 -4.13 -17.09
CA LEU A 744 32.60 -3.74 -16.28
C LEU A 744 32.92 -2.26 -16.55
N GLN A 745 32.75 -1.40 -15.56
CA GLN A 745 32.73 0.06 -15.74
C GLN A 745 33.62 0.75 -14.71
N GLY A 746 34.41 1.74 -15.13
CA GLY A 746 35.32 2.52 -14.28
C GLY A 746 36.74 2.60 -14.87
N PRO A 747 37.59 3.51 -14.37
CA PRO A 747 38.94 3.74 -14.89
C PRO A 747 39.86 2.49 -14.91
N LEU A 748 39.63 1.51 -14.05
CA LEU A 748 40.43 0.25 -14.03
C LEU A 748 39.85 -0.86 -14.91
N ALA A 749 38.71 -0.63 -15.58
CA ALA A 749 38.02 -1.68 -16.34
C ALA A 749 38.90 -2.27 -17.46
N ALA A 750 39.64 -1.43 -18.19
CA ALA A 750 40.49 -1.87 -19.29
C ALA A 750 41.68 -2.71 -18.84
N SER A 751 42.40 -2.28 -17.80
CA SER A 751 43.56 -3.02 -17.27
C SER A 751 43.14 -4.37 -16.68
N VAL A 752 42.01 -4.39 -15.95
CA VAL A 752 41.44 -5.62 -15.41
C VAL A 752 41.06 -6.58 -16.54
N LEU A 753 40.27 -6.13 -17.52
CA LEU A 753 39.83 -6.99 -18.62
C LEU A 753 41.01 -7.50 -19.45
N GLN A 754 41.97 -6.63 -19.77
CA GLN A 754 43.18 -6.98 -20.55
C GLN A 754 43.95 -8.14 -19.92
N SER A 755 44.05 -8.17 -18.59
CA SER A 755 44.77 -9.22 -17.87
C SER A 755 44.16 -10.61 -18.01
N PHE A 756 42.89 -10.67 -18.39
CA PHE A 756 42.13 -11.90 -18.60
C PHE A 756 41.91 -12.22 -20.08
N VAL A 757 42.40 -11.39 -21.02
CA VAL A 757 42.32 -11.73 -22.45
C VAL A 757 43.24 -12.92 -22.73
N TYR A 758 42.72 -13.94 -23.39
CA TYR A 758 43.51 -15.09 -23.82
C TYR A 758 44.28 -14.74 -25.09
N THR A 759 45.61 -14.84 -25.06
CA THR A 759 46.51 -14.36 -26.12
C THR A 759 47.23 -15.48 -26.89
N GLU A 760 47.27 -16.70 -26.34
CA GLU A 760 48.01 -17.81 -26.95
C GLU A 760 47.35 -18.27 -28.26
N GLY A 761 48.07 -18.15 -29.38
CA GLY A 761 47.55 -18.51 -30.70
C GLY A 761 46.57 -17.49 -31.30
N GLU A 762 46.38 -16.33 -30.66
CA GLU A 762 45.61 -15.21 -31.18
C GLU A 762 46.55 -14.12 -31.75
N ASN A 763 46.04 -13.28 -32.64
CA ASN A 763 46.80 -12.15 -33.16
C ASN A 763 46.97 -11.08 -32.05
N PRO A 764 48.20 -10.63 -31.73
CA PRO A 764 48.42 -9.59 -30.72
C PRO A 764 47.61 -8.31 -30.95
N ALA A 765 47.44 -7.89 -32.22
CA ALA A 765 46.70 -6.69 -32.55
C ALA A 765 45.19 -6.79 -32.18
N ASP A 766 44.62 -7.99 -32.27
CA ASP A 766 43.20 -8.22 -31.97
C ASP A 766 42.94 -8.30 -30.45
N THR A 767 43.96 -8.70 -29.67
CA THR A 767 43.86 -8.92 -28.22
C THR A 767 44.27 -7.71 -27.36
N ASP A 768 44.87 -6.68 -27.97
CA ASP A 768 45.23 -5.43 -27.30
C ASP A 768 44.03 -4.46 -27.22
N LEU A 769 43.48 -4.31 -26.01
CA LEU A 769 42.33 -3.43 -25.72
C LEU A 769 42.70 -1.94 -25.72
N SER A 770 43.98 -1.57 -25.69
CA SER A 770 44.40 -0.16 -25.82
C SER A 770 44.07 0.40 -27.22
N THR A 771 43.89 -0.48 -28.20
CA THR A 771 43.48 -0.12 -29.58
C THR A 771 41.97 -0.24 -29.81
N LEU A 772 41.20 -0.66 -28.80
CA LEU A 772 39.75 -0.76 -28.87
C LEU A 772 39.12 0.50 -28.28
N TYR A 773 38.63 1.41 -29.11
CA TYR A 773 38.08 2.70 -28.66
C TYR A 773 36.62 2.62 -28.26
N PHE A 774 36.12 3.63 -27.55
CA PHE A 774 34.71 3.74 -27.16
C PHE A 774 33.80 3.63 -28.39
N GLY A 775 32.74 2.82 -28.26
CA GLY A 775 31.83 2.51 -29.36
C GLY A 775 32.38 1.48 -30.33
N GLN A 776 33.46 0.77 -30.03
CA GLN A 776 33.95 -0.36 -30.82
C GLN A 776 33.74 -1.68 -30.07
N SER A 777 33.72 -2.79 -30.81
CA SER A 777 33.62 -4.13 -30.25
C SER A 777 34.61 -5.12 -30.85
N ARG A 778 34.89 -6.21 -30.13
CA ARG A 778 35.68 -7.36 -30.62
C ARG A 778 35.12 -8.65 -30.05
N SER A 779 35.34 -9.74 -30.79
CA SER A 779 35.03 -11.10 -30.33
C SER A 779 36.31 -11.78 -29.83
N LEU A 780 36.46 -11.91 -28.51
CA LEU A 780 37.70 -12.36 -27.86
C LEU A 780 37.46 -13.56 -26.94
N TYR A 781 38.50 -14.38 -26.74
CA TYR A 781 38.52 -15.39 -25.69
C TYR A 781 39.04 -14.78 -24.39
N LEU A 782 38.46 -15.19 -23.26
CA LEU A 782 39.04 -14.90 -21.95
C LEU A 782 39.79 -16.14 -21.41
N ARG A 783 40.81 -15.90 -20.59
CA ARG A 783 41.54 -16.93 -19.84
C ARG A 783 40.82 -17.14 -18.51
N LEU A 784 40.26 -18.33 -18.33
CA LEU A 784 39.60 -18.77 -17.10
C LEU A 784 40.61 -19.03 -15.98
N ALA A 785 40.12 -19.20 -14.75
CA ALA A 785 40.96 -19.37 -13.57
C ALA A 785 41.85 -20.63 -13.61
N ASP A 786 41.45 -21.66 -14.33
CA ASP A 786 42.24 -22.88 -14.57
C ASP A 786 43.29 -22.72 -15.69
N GLY A 787 43.41 -21.51 -16.25
CA GLY A 787 44.32 -21.18 -17.35
C GLY A 787 43.77 -21.52 -18.74
N SER A 788 42.64 -22.22 -18.83
CA SER A 788 42.00 -22.57 -20.11
C SER A 788 41.34 -21.35 -20.76
N LYS A 789 41.09 -21.42 -22.07
CA LYS A 789 40.31 -20.40 -22.79
C LYS A 789 38.81 -20.64 -22.63
N THR A 790 38.01 -19.58 -22.67
CA THR A 790 36.55 -19.72 -22.76
C THR A 790 36.15 -20.59 -23.95
N PRO A 791 35.08 -21.41 -23.84
CA PRO A 791 34.68 -22.33 -24.92
C PRO A 791 34.22 -21.59 -26.19
N HIS A 792 33.75 -20.34 -26.03
CA HIS A 792 33.29 -19.48 -27.10
C HIS A 792 33.99 -18.12 -27.02
N ARG A 793 34.11 -17.42 -28.16
CA ARG A 793 34.46 -15.99 -28.18
C ARG A 793 33.31 -15.19 -27.58
N LEU A 794 33.64 -14.25 -26.71
CA LEU A 794 32.72 -13.31 -26.09
C LEU A 794 32.71 -12.01 -26.90
N LEU A 795 31.54 -11.47 -27.17
CA LEU A 795 31.43 -10.15 -27.79
C LEU A 795 31.67 -9.10 -26.70
N ILE A 796 32.79 -8.40 -26.80
CA ILE A 796 33.25 -7.35 -25.89
C ILE A 796 33.07 -6.01 -26.60
N SER A 797 32.15 -5.19 -26.11
CA SER A 797 31.87 -3.85 -26.62
C SER A 797 32.38 -2.82 -25.64
N ARG A 798 33.21 -1.85 -26.06
CA ARG A 798 33.66 -0.75 -25.20
C ARG A 798 32.59 0.34 -25.12
N THR A 799 31.51 0.00 -24.44
CA THR A 799 30.30 0.79 -24.24
C THR A 799 29.95 0.85 -22.75
N GLY A 800 29.04 1.74 -22.38
CA GLY A 800 28.70 1.93 -20.97
C GLY A 800 27.56 2.89 -20.71
N TYR A 801 27.03 2.79 -19.49
CA TYR A 801 25.88 3.59 -19.00
C TYR A 801 26.22 4.33 -17.69
N THR A 802 27.47 4.76 -17.55
CA THR A 802 28.00 5.39 -16.31
C THR A 802 28.73 6.71 -16.56
N GLY A 803 29.08 6.99 -17.81
CA GLY A 803 29.98 8.08 -18.19
C GLY A 803 31.47 7.76 -17.98
N GLU A 804 31.82 6.68 -17.29
CA GLU A 804 33.21 6.21 -17.22
C GLU A 804 33.60 5.41 -18.48
N ASP A 805 34.89 5.09 -18.60
CA ASP A 805 35.34 4.02 -19.49
C ASP A 805 34.82 2.65 -19.01
N GLY A 806 34.72 1.69 -19.92
CA GLY A 806 34.24 0.36 -19.58
C GLY A 806 33.81 -0.47 -20.78
N PHE A 807 33.40 -1.70 -20.47
CA PHE A 807 33.03 -2.72 -21.44
C PHE A 807 31.72 -3.39 -21.05
N GLU A 808 30.94 -3.77 -22.06
CA GLU A 808 29.84 -4.73 -21.97
C GLU A 808 30.26 -6.04 -22.64
N ILE A 809 30.00 -7.16 -21.97
CA ILE A 809 30.51 -8.48 -22.32
C ILE A 809 29.31 -9.42 -22.45
N SER A 810 29.00 -9.83 -23.68
CA SER A 810 27.95 -10.80 -23.98
C SER A 810 28.50 -12.22 -23.83
N VAL A 811 28.00 -12.96 -22.84
CA VAL A 811 28.52 -14.27 -22.45
C VAL A 811 27.52 -15.38 -22.82
N PRO A 812 27.83 -16.25 -23.80
CA PRO A 812 26.99 -17.39 -24.16
C PRO A 812 26.86 -18.40 -23.02
N THR A 813 25.70 -19.06 -22.94
CA THR A 813 25.43 -20.18 -22.04
C THR A 813 25.32 -21.51 -22.76
N GLU A 814 25.18 -21.49 -24.09
CA GLU A 814 25.09 -22.69 -24.92
C GLU A 814 26.34 -23.57 -24.75
N GLY A 815 26.13 -24.83 -24.34
CA GLY A 815 27.20 -25.78 -24.04
C GLY A 815 28.02 -25.48 -22.78
N SER A 816 27.81 -24.34 -22.11
CA SER A 816 28.51 -23.97 -20.86
C SER A 816 27.66 -23.07 -19.95
N PRO A 817 26.64 -23.61 -19.25
CA PRO A 817 25.71 -22.79 -18.45
C PRO A 817 26.35 -22.04 -17.27
N SER A 818 27.49 -22.52 -16.77
CA SER A 818 28.23 -21.90 -15.66
C SER A 818 29.18 -20.79 -16.11
N LEU A 819 29.39 -20.60 -17.42
CA LEU A 819 30.35 -19.63 -17.96
C LEU A 819 30.09 -18.19 -17.49
N PRO A 820 28.85 -17.66 -17.42
CA PRO A 820 28.61 -16.33 -16.86
C PRO A 820 29.12 -16.16 -15.43
N ASN A 821 28.88 -17.16 -14.56
CA ASN A 821 29.37 -17.13 -13.18
C ASN A 821 30.89 -17.20 -13.14
N GLN A 822 31.53 -18.02 -13.98
CA GLN A 822 32.98 -18.10 -14.08
C GLN A 822 33.60 -16.77 -14.52
N VAL A 823 33.03 -16.11 -15.53
CA VAL A 823 33.51 -14.81 -16.01
C VAL A 823 33.30 -13.72 -14.95
N ALA A 824 32.16 -13.72 -14.25
CA ALA A 824 31.92 -12.77 -13.17
C ALA A 824 32.91 -12.98 -12.00
N GLU A 825 33.10 -14.22 -11.56
CA GLU A 825 34.06 -14.58 -10.51
C GLU A 825 35.51 -14.27 -10.91
N LEU A 826 35.85 -14.40 -12.21
CA LEU A 826 37.15 -14.01 -12.73
C LEU A 826 37.45 -12.53 -12.46
N PHE A 827 36.51 -11.63 -12.74
CA PHE A 827 36.68 -10.21 -12.43
C PHE A 827 36.71 -9.95 -10.91
N LEU A 828 35.87 -10.65 -10.14
CA LEU A 828 35.80 -10.52 -8.68
C LEU A 828 37.00 -11.13 -7.95
N SER A 829 37.87 -11.87 -8.64
CA SER A 829 39.15 -12.33 -8.10
C SER A 829 40.14 -11.20 -7.80
N ARG A 830 39.85 -9.97 -8.24
CA ARG A 830 40.60 -8.74 -7.95
C ARG A 830 39.79 -7.78 -7.04
N PRO A 831 39.54 -8.15 -5.77
CA PRO A 831 38.61 -7.41 -4.91
C PRO A 831 39.06 -5.98 -4.57
N ASP A 832 40.35 -5.67 -4.72
CA ASP A 832 40.90 -4.33 -4.53
C ASP A 832 40.65 -3.41 -5.74
N GLU A 833 40.37 -3.97 -6.91
CA GLU A 833 40.13 -3.24 -8.17
C GLU A 833 38.64 -3.29 -8.58
N VAL A 834 37.97 -4.44 -8.39
CA VAL A 834 36.62 -4.70 -8.88
C VAL A 834 35.66 -5.04 -7.74
N ARG A 835 34.47 -4.41 -7.76
CA ARG A 835 33.34 -4.79 -6.90
C ARG A 835 32.04 -4.90 -7.67
N LEU A 836 31.07 -5.60 -7.11
CA LEU A 836 29.72 -5.62 -7.67
C LEU A 836 29.01 -4.29 -7.40
N ALA A 837 28.23 -3.83 -8.38
CA ALA A 837 27.40 -2.64 -8.24
C ALA A 837 25.97 -2.92 -8.72
N GLY A 838 25.00 -2.40 -7.97
CA GLY A 838 23.58 -2.63 -8.21
C GLY A 838 22.87 -1.47 -8.91
N LEU A 839 21.56 -1.62 -9.11
CA LEU A 839 20.70 -0.65 -9.81
C LEU A 839 20.77 0.77 -9.21
N ALA A 840 20.91 0.91 -7.89
CA ALA A 840 20.96 2.23 -7.25
C ALA A 840 22.22 3.03 -7.64
N ALA A 841 23.38 2.37 -7.72
CA ALA A 841 24.61 3.01 -8.18
C ALA A 841 24.51 3.33 -9.69
N ARG A 842 23.98 2.40 -10.49
CA ARG A 842 23.73 2.58 -11.93
C ARG A 842 22.90 3.84 -12.22
N ASP A 843 21.79 4.03 -11.52
CA ASP A 843 20.91 5.20 -11.71
C ASP A 843 21.57 6.53 -11.34
N SER A 844 22.39 6.55 -10.29
CA SER A 844 23.15 7.77 -9.94
C SER A 844 24.27 8.10 -10.93
N LEU A 845 24.99 7.10 -11.45
CA LEU A 845 26.08 7.29 -12.41
C LEU A 845 25.56 7.79 -13.77
N ARG A 846 24.49 7.16 -14.29
CA ARG A 846 23.88 7.56 -15.57
C ARG A 846 23.31 8.98 -15.53
N LEU A 847 22.72 9.38 -14.39
CA LEU A 847 22.12 10.69 -14.24
C LEU A 847 23.22 11.77 -14.20
N GLU A 848 24.31 11.55 -13.48
CA GLU A 848 25.48 12.44 -13.54
C GLU A 848 26.05 12.56 -14.97
N ALA A 849 26.03 11.48 -15.74
CA ALA A 849 26.43 11.45 -17.14
C ALA A 849 25.37 12.00 -18.12
N GLY A 850 24.21 12.47 -17.63
CA GLY A 850 23.15 13.05 -18.44
C GLY A 850 22.41 12.08 -19.38
N MET A 851 22.56 10.78 -19.13
CA MET A 851 21.99 9.70 -19.94
C MET A 851 20.52 9.48 -19.60
N CYS A 852 19.68 9.38 -20.63
CA CYS A 852 18.24 9.14 -20.49
C CYS A 852 17.95 7.76 -19.90
N LEU A 853 16.89 7.67 -19.10
CA LEU A 853 16.25 6.43 -18.69
C LEU A 853 14.87 6.33 -19.34
N TYR A 854 14.66 5.32 -20.18
CA TYR A 854 13.36 5.10 -20.82
C TYR A 854 12.26 4.88 -19.78
N GLY A 855 11.08 5.49 -20.02
CA GLY A 855 9.94 5.46 -19.12
C GLY A 855 9.96 6.56 -18.05
N GLN A 856 11.09 7.27 -17.89
CA GLN A 856 11.19 8.47 -17.05
C GLN A 856 11.54 9.69 -17.89
N ASP A 857 12.70 9.67 -18.55
CA ASP A 857 13.22 10.82 -19.30
C ASP A 857 12.78 10.83 -20.75
N ILE A 858 12.40 9.69 -21.30
CA ILE A 858 11.94 9.54 -22.69
C ILE A 858 10.84 8.49 -22.76
N THR A 859 9.85 8.74 -23.59
CA THR A 859 8.73 7.84 -23.93
C THR A 859 8.31 8.08 -25.38
N THR A 860 7.25 7.43 -25.83
CA THR A 860 6.63 7.72 -27.13
C THR A 860 6.10 9.15 -27.25
N ALA A 861 5.93 9.88 -26.13
CA ALA A 861 5.51 11.28 -26.16
C ALA A 861 6.61 12.24 -26.63
N GLN A 862 7.88 11.83 -26.61
CA GLN A 862 9.02 12.67 -26.96
C GLN A 862 9.71 12.20 -28.23
N THR A 863 10.16 13.16 -29.03
CA THR A 863 11.03 12.94 -30.18
C THR A 863 12.51 13.11 -29.77
N PRO A 864 13.49 12.57 -30.52
CA PRO A 864 14.90 12.75 -30.20
C PRO A 864 15.33 14.23 -30.02
N PRO A 865 14.90 15.20 -30.86
CA PRO A 865 15.22 16.62 -30.62
C PRO A 865 14.66 17.18 -29.31
N THR A 866 13.42 16.86 -28.93
CA THR A 866 12.83 17.31 -27.65
C THR A 866 13.58 16.72 -26.45
N ALA A 867 14.03 15.47 -26.56
CA ALA A 867 14.83 14.78 -25.55
C ALA A 867 16.31 15.22 -25.50
N SER A 868 16.70 16.26 -26.23
CA SER A 868 18.10 16.68 -26.38
C SER A 868 19.02 15.58 -26.94
N LEU A 869 18.45 14.67 -27.73
CA LEU A 869 19.12 13.57 -28.45
C LEU A 869 19.22 13.82 -29.96
N GLY A 870 18.96 15.03 -30.45
CA GLY A 870 19.03 15.34 -31.88
C GLY A 870 20.37 15.04 -32.57
N TRP A 871 21.44 14.79 -31.80
CA TRP A 871 22.74 14.36 -32.30
C TRP A 871 22.75 12.93 -32.86
N ILE A 872 21.80 12.07 -32.46
CA ILE A 872 21.69 10.69 -32.99
C ILE A 872 21.21 10.68 -34.45
N VAL A 873 20.55 11.76 -34.90
CA VAL A 873 20.14 11.88 -36.30
C VAL A 873 21.37 12.17 -37.15
N GLY A 874 21.75 11.19 -37.97
CA GLY A 874 22.93 11.26 -38.81
C GLY A 874 22.92 12.50 -39.72
N LYS A 875 24.07 13.16 -39.89
CA LYS A 875 24.13 14.46 -40.59
C LYS A 875 23.61 14.38 -42.03
N ASP A 876 23.94 13.30 -42.75
CA ASP A 876 23.44 13.00 -44.10
C ASP A 876 21.94 12.75 -44.19
N ARG A 877 21.31 12.45 -43.07
CA ARG A 877 19.88 12.18 -42.97
C ARG A 877 19.07 13.41 -42.61
N ARG A 878 19.72 14.54 -42.31
CA ARG A 878 19.06 15.78 -41.88
C ARG A 878 18.51 16.61 -43.04
N ASP A 879 19.02 16.39 -44.24
CA ASP A 879 18.55 17.07 -45.44
C ASP A 879 17.32 16.34 -46.01
N PRO A 880 16.11 16.96 -46.03
CA PRO A 880 14.91 16.35 -46.58
C PRO A 880 15.03 15.96 -48.06
N ALA A 881 15.98 16.53 -48.81
CA ALA A 881 16.26 16.16 -50.21
C ALA A 881 17.09 14.88 -50.34
N SER A 882 17.75 14.44 -49.26
CA SER A 882 18.58 13.22 -49.24
C SER A 882 17.69 11.97 -49.25
N PRO A 883 17.95 10.98 -50.12
CA PRO A 883 17.21 9.71 -50.11
C PRO A 883 17.27 8.97 -48.76
N SER A 884 18.36 9.19 -48.00
CA SER A 884 18.60 8.60 -46.67
C SER A 884 17.84 9.32 -45.53
N SER A 885 17.20 10.46 -45.80
CA SER A 885 16.40 11.19 -44.81
C SER A 885 15.07 10.52 -44.45
N ARG A 886 14.70 9.45 -45.17
CA ARG A 886 13.49 8.68 -44.93
C ARG A 886 13.70 7.71 -43.76
N PHE A 887 13.16 8.07 -42.60
CA PHE A 887 12.97 7.22 -41.42
C PHE A 887 11.63 7.53 -40.76
N ASN A 888 11.18 6.64 -39.89
CA ASN A 888 9.96 6.80 -39.10
C ASN A 888 9.99 8.15 -38.35
N GLY A 889 8.98 8.99 -38.59
CA GLY A 889 8.86 10.31 -37.96
C GLY A 889 9.76 11.43 -38.52
N ALA A 890 10.45 11.22 -39.64
CA ALA A 890 11.31 12.24 -40.25
C ALA A 890 10.58 13.56 -40.55
N SER A 891 9.30 13.50 -40.95
CA SER A 891 8.47 14.68 -41.23
C SER A 891 8.28 15.59 -40.01
N VAL A 892 8.39 15.05 -38.79
CA VAL A 892 8.31 15.81 -37.52
C VAL A 892 9.69 16.19 -37.02
N ILE A 893 10.65 15.25 -37.07
CA ILE A 893 11.98 15.40 -36.48
C ILE A 893 12.87 16.36 -37.28
N LEU A 894 12.83 16.34 -38.61
CA LEU A 894 13.69 17.19 -39.44
C LEU A 894 13.38 18.69 -39.27
N PRO A 895 12.11 19.14 -39.26
CA PRO A 895 11.79 20.53 -38.90
C PRO A 895 12.22 20.93 -37.49
N GLN A 896 12.16 19.99 -36.52
CA GLN A 896 12.62 20.21 -35.15
C GLN A 896 14.13 20.48 -35.07
N LEU A 897 14.93 19.81 -35.91
CA LEU A 897 16.37 20.04 -36.00
C LEU A 897 16.73 21.31 -36.78
N ALA A 898 16.00 21.60 -37.86
CA ALA A 898 16.30 22.73 -38.73
C ALA A 898 15.94 24.09 -38.11
N SER A 899 14.89 24.16 -37.28
CA SER A 899 14.42 25.41 -36.68
C SER A 899 13.90 25.21 -35.25
N PRO A 900 14.73 24.73 -34.31
CA PRO A 900 14.30 24.32 -32.98
C PRO A 900 13.62 25.42 -32.17
N SER A 901 13.92 26.69 -32.44
CA SER A 901 13.26 27.83 -31.79
C SER A 901 11.79 28.01 -32.16
N LYS A 902 11.39 27.54 -33.34
CA LYS A 902 10.03 27.67 -33.88
C LYS A 902 9.20 26.40 -33.68
N THR A 903 9.85 25.24 -33.61
CA THR A 903 9.19 23.93 -33.70
C THR A 903 9.18 23.16 -32.39
N LEU A 904 10.12 23.40 -31.47
CA LEU A 904 10.10 22.77 -30.14
C LEU A 904 9.29 23.61 -29.16
N THR A 905 8.33 22.98 -28.48
CA THR A 905 7.54 23.58 -27.39
C THR A 905 8.22 23.42 -26.04
N GLU A 906 9.02 22.37 -25.88
CA GLU A 906 9.79 22.04 -24.68
C GLU A 906 11.09 21.31 -25.03
N ARG A 907 12.00 21.22 -24.06
CA ARG A 907 13.27 20.51 -24.21
C ARG A 907 13.72 19.90 -22.88
N ARG A 908 14.32 18.71 -22.93
CA ARG A 908 15.00 18.10 -21.78
C ARG A 908 16.29 18.85 -21.43
N VAL A 909 16.42 19.25 -20.18
CA VAL A 909 17.61 19.93 -19.63
C VAL A 909 18.02 19.33 -18.29
N GLY A 910 19.21 19.70 -17.80
CA GLY A 910 19.64 19.42 -16.44
C GLY A 910 19.29 20.57 -15.51
N PHE A 911 19.04 20.26 -14.24
CA PHE A 911 18.81 21.19 -13.14
C PHE A 911 19.79 20.91 -12.00
N THR A 912 20.33 21.98 -11.43
CA THR A 912 20.94 21.94 -10.08
C THR A 912 20.00 22.66 -9.14
N ILE A 913 19.57 21.99 -8.07
CA ILE A 913 18.53 22.47 -7.17
C ILE A 913 19.15 22.80 -5.82
N GLU A 914 18.67 23.87 -5.18
CA GLU A 914 19.09 24.24 -3.83
C GLU A 914 19.00 23.08 -2.83
N LYS A 915 19.84 23.15 -1.80
CA LYS A 915 19.91 22.14 -0.75
C LYS A 915 18.54 21.90 -0.11
N GLY A 916 18.26 20.63 0.17
CA GLY A 916 16.99 20.18 0.74
C GLY A 916 16.64 18.78 0.26
N ALA A 917 15.36 18.41 0.35
CA ALA A 917 14.88 17.18 -0.25
C ALA A 917 15.14 17.22 -1.78
N PRO A 918 15.64 16.12 -2.39
CA PRO A 918 15.83 16.08 -3.84
C PRO A 918 14.48 16.13 -4.55
N ALA A 919 14.41 16.87 -5.66
CA ALA A 919 13.27 16.75 -6.57
C ALA A 919 13.25 15.34 -7.15
N ARG A 920 12.07 14.73 -7.16
CA ARG A 920 11.82 13.42 -7.76
C ARG A 920 11.02 13.61 -9.04
N GLU A 921 10.89 12.53 -9.80
CA GLU A 921 9.98 12.44 -10.93
C GLU A 921 8.60 13.05 -10.60
N GLY A 922 8.07 13.85 -11.53
CA GLY A 922 6.80 14.55 -11.39
C GLY A 922 6.88 15.88 -10.64
N ALA A 923 8.03 16.27 -10.05
CA ALA A 923 8.16 17.59 -9.43
C ALA A 923 7.99 18.71 -10.45
N ILE A 924 7.15 19.69 -10.14
CA ILE A 924 6.78 20.76 -11.06
C ILE A 924 7.84 21.84 -11.09
N VAL A 925 8.26 22.24 -12.30
CA VAL A 925 9.13 23.40 -12.53
C VAL A 925 8.25 24.62 -12.82
N VAL A 926 8.45 25.70 -12.07
CA VAL A 926 7.68 26.94 -12.15
C VAL A 926 8.58 28.13 -12.50
N ASP A 927 8.01 29.15 -13.13
CA ASP A 927 8.69 30.43 -13.32
C ASP A 927 9.01 31.05 -11.96
N LEU A 928 10.25 31.47 -11.76
CA LEU A 928 10.69 32.05 -10.49
C LEU A 928 10.13 33.46 -10.27
N GLN A 929 9.69 34.15 -11.34
CA GLN A 929 9.14 35.51 -11.22
C GLN A 929 7.84 35.56 -10.43
N ASP A 930 6.94 34.59 -10.65
CA ASP A 930 5.66 34.49 -9.96
C ASP A 930 5.56 33.30 -8.99
N GLY A 931 6.49 32.34 -9.09
CA GLY A 931 6.55 31.13 -8.27
C GLY A 931 5.38 30.16 -8.47
N LYS A 932 4.56 30.36 -9.52
CA LYS A 932 3.28 29.66 -9.72
C LYS A 932 3.11 29.11 -11.13
N THR A 933 3.53 29.84 -12.16
CA THR A 933 3.32 29.45 -13.55
C THR A 933 4.18 28.23 -13.86
N GLN A 934 3.54 27.09 -14.15
CA GLN A 934 4.24 25.89 -14.54
C GLN A 934 4.92 26.10 -15.91
N ILE A 935 6.23 25.85 -15.94
CA ILE A 935 7.07 25.93 -17.13
C ILE A 935 7.80 24.61 -17.42
N GLY A 936 7.59 23.57 -16.62
CA GLY A 936 8.22 22.28 -16.85
C GLY A 936 7.91 21.23 -15.79
N VAL A 937 8.59 20.09 -15.90
CA VAL A 937 8.47 18.95 -14.98
C VAL A 937 9.80 18.19 -14.90
N ILE A 938 10.14 17.75 -13.70
CA ILE A 938 11.30 16.88 -13.42
C ILE A 938 10.96 15.44 -13.81
N THR A 939 11.86 14.79 -14.55
CA THR A 939 11.75 13.37 -14.97
C THR A 939 12.60 12.45 -14.11
N SER A 940 13.82 12.86 -13.77
CA SER A 940 14.75 12.08 -12.94
C SER A 940 15.42 13.01 -11.92
N GLY A 941 15.65 12.57 -10.68
CA GLY A 941 16.38 13.40 -9.71
C GLY A 941 16.86 12.69 -8.44
N LEU A 942 18.08 13.01 -8.02
CA LEU A 942 18.76 12.46 -6.84
C LEU A 942 19.92 13.37 -6.37
N PRO A 943 20.38 13.22 -5.10
CA PRO A 943 21.62 13.84 -4.65
C PRO A 943 22.83 13.13 -5.25
N SER A 944 23.68 13.87 -5.97
CA SER A 944 24.88 13.36 -6.65
C SER A 944 25.99 13.01 -5.65
N PRO A 945 26.48 11.75 -5.60
CA PRO A 945 27.64 11.38 -4.80
C PRO A 945 28.93 12.09 -5.21
N SER A 946 29.16 12.28 -6.52
CA SER A 946 30.38 12.91 -7.04
C SER A 946 30.43 14.41 -6.78
N LEU A 947 29.28 15.07 -6.65
CA LEU A 947 29.15 16.52 -6.40
C LEU A 947 28.80 16.84 -4.95
N GLY A 948 29.27 16.03 -4.00
CA GLY A 948 29.14 16.32 -2.57
C GLY A 948 27.68 16.33 -2.06
N GLY A 949 26.79 15.56 -2.68
CA GLY A 949 25.37 15.50 -2.34
C GLY A 949 24.52 16.60 -2.95
N THR A 950 25.05 17.34 -3.93
CA THR A 950 24.28 18.35 -4.67
C THR A 950 23.08 17.70 -5.36
N ASN A 951 21.89 18.29 -5.21
CA ASN A 951 20.68 17.78 -5.84
C ASN A 951 20.71 18.09 -7.34
N ILE A 952 20.82 17.03 -8.15
CA ILE A 952 20.77 17.13 -9.61
C ILE A 952 19.51 16.46 -10.12
N ALA A 953 18.98 16.98 -11.23
CA ALA A 953 17.78 16.43 -11.85
C ALA A 953 17.76 16.67 -13.37
N MET A 954 17.11 15.79 -14.10
CA MET A 954 16.71 16.01 -15.49
C MET A 954 15.21 16.31 -15.54
N GLY A 955 14.79 17.07 -16.54
CA GLY A 955 13.39 17.36 -16.77
C GLY A 955 13.15 18.14 -18.04
N TYR A 956 11.88 18.26 -18.43
CA TYR A 956 11.47 19.04 -19.59
C TYR A 956 11.08 20.44 -19.16
N ILE A 957 11.55 21.42 -19.93
CA ILE A 957 11.23 22.82 -19.71
C ILE A 957 10.75 23.48 -20.99
N LYS A 958 9.78 24.37 -20.86
CA LYS A 958 9.18 25.16 -21.93
C LYS A 958 10.25 25.91 -22.72
N GLN A 959 10.05 25.97 -24.03
CA GLN A 959 10.90 26.71 -24.94
C GLN A 959 11.00 28.19 -24.51
N GLY A 960 12.22 28.72 -24.46
CA GLY A 960 12.54 30.03 -23.89
C GLY A 960 13.29 29.97 -22.56
N PHE A 961 13.04 28.95 -21.74
CA PHE A 961 13.66 28.78 -20.42
C PHE A 961 14.81 27.76 -20.38
N HIS A 962 15.10 27.09 -21.50
CA HIS A 962 16.11 26.01 -21.57
C HIS A 962 17.58 26.50 -21.59
N LYS A 963 17.83 27.82 -21.54
CA LYS A 963 19.20 28.35 -21.63
C LYS A 963 19.96 28.06 -20.33
N LYS A 964 21.22 27.63 -20.45
CA LYS A 964 22.11 27.43 -19.29
C LYS A 964 22.18 28.72 -18.45
N GLY A 965 22.06 28.58 -17.13
CA GLY A 965 22.03 29.69 -16.17
C GLY A 965 20.65 30.31 -15.97
N THR A 966 19.60 29.81 -16.62
CA THR A 966 18.23 30.26 -16.33
C THR A 966 17.83 29.80 -14.93
N GLU A 967 17.42 30.74 -14.09
CA GLU A 967 16.91 30.48 -12.74
C GLU A 967 15.41 30.18 -12.79
N VAL A 968 15.01 29.10 -12.11
CA VAL A 968 13.64 28.61 -12.06
C VAL A 968 13.29 28.18 -10.63
N GLY A 969 12.01 27.98 -10.37
CA GLY A 969 11.53 27.33 -9.15
C GLY A 969 11.22 25.85 -9.40
N VAL A 970 11.45 25.00 -8.40
CA VAL A 970 11.00 23.61 -8.40
C VAL A 970 10.20 23.34 -7.13
N LEU A 971 8.98 22.84 -7.28
CA LEU A 971 8.12 22.49 -6.16
C LEU A 971 8.50 21.10 -5.63
N VAL A 972 9.17 21.06 -4.48
CA VAL A 972 9.57 19.83 -3.81
C VAL A 972 8.83 19.70 -2.48
N ARG A 973 7.92 18.71 -2.38
CA ARG A 973 7.07 18.51 -1.18
C ARG A 973 6.34 19.81 -0.78
N ASN A 974 5.72 20.45 -1.77
CA ASN A 974 5.02 21.74 -1.66
C ASN A 974 5.89 22.94 -1.21
N LYS A 975 7.22 22.80 -1.20
CA LYS A 975 8.14 23.91 -0.95
C LYS A 975 8.82 24.31 -2.25
N LEU A 976 8.74 25.60 -2.58
CA LEU A 976 9.48 26.18 -3.69
C LEU A 976 10.98 26.17 -3.36
N ARG A 977 11.77 25.55 -4.24
CA ARG A 977 13.24 25.54 -4.19
C ARG A 977 13.77 26.21 -5.43
N LYS A 978 14.73 27.11 -5.29
CA LYS A 978 15.39 27.69 -6.46
C LYS A 978 16.24 26.61 -7.14
N ALA A 979 16.27 26.65 -8.46
CA ALA A 979 17.08 25.78 -9.26
C ALA A 979 17.64 26.53 -10.48
N SER A 980 18.80 26.11 -10.94
CA SER A 980 19.43 26.66 -12.15
C SER A 980 19.42 25.60 -13.25
N VAL A 981 19.03 25.99 -14.46
CA VAL A 981 19.21 25.16 -15.66
C VAL A 981 20.70 25.03 -15.98
N VAL A 982 21.18 23.80 -16.11
CA VAL A 982 22.59 23.47 -16.37
C VAL A 982 22.75 22.60 -17.62
N GLY A 983 23.97 22.62 -18.17
CA GLY A 983 24.35 21.69 -19.23
C GLY A 983 24.58 20.29 -18.66
N MET A 984 24.35 19.28 -19.48
CA MET A 984 24.68 17.88 -19.18
C MET A 984 25.83 17.41 -20.08
N PRO A 985 26.72 16.54 -19.57
CA PRO A 985 26.69 15.89 -18.26
C PRO A 985 27.12 16.82 -17.11
N TRP A 986 26.82 16.44 -15.86
CA TRP A 986 27.31 17.13 -14.64
C TRP A 986 28.75 16.74 -14.30
N VAL A 987 29.08 15.47 -14.55
CA VAL A 987 30.43 14.93 -14.41
C VAL A 987 30.89 14.56 -15.81
N GLU A 988 32.04 15.09 -16.23
CA GLU A 988 32.56 14.85 -17.57
C GLU A 988 32.75 13.35 -17.84
N SER A 989 32.30 12.90 -19.01
CA SER A 989 32.45 11.50 -19.40
C SER A 989 33.89 11.18 -19.77
N LYS A 990 34.43 10.08 -19.24
CA LYS A 990 35.80 9.61 -19.48
C LYS A 990 35.88 8.49 -20.52
N PHE A 991 35.11 8.62 -21.60
CA PHE A 991 35.12 7.62 -22.67
C PHE A 991 36.50 7.54 -23.33
N TYR A 992 37.05 6.34 -23.45
CA TYR A 992 38.35 6.13 -24.08
C TYR A 992 38.29 6.37 -25.60
N ARG A 993 39.06 7.34 -26.09
CA ARG A 993 39.05 7.79 -27.48
C ARG A 993 40.49 7.89 -28.00
N PRO A 994 40.71 7.85 -29.32
CA PRO A 994 42.03 8.11 -29.88
C PRO A 994 42.52 9.50 -29.47
N GLU A 995 43.83 9.64 -29.24
CA GLU A 995 44.44 10.96 -29.13
C GLU A 995 44.17 11.76 -30.40
N LYS A 996 43.77 13.02 -30.23
CA LYS A 996 43.37 13.91 -31.32
C LYS A 996 44.55 14.60 -31.97
#